data_AF-A0A8T5BCY0-F1
#
_entry.id   AF-A0A8T5BCY0-F1
#
_cell.length_a   1.000
_cell.length_b   1.000
_cell.length_c   1.000
_cell.angle_alpha   90.00
_cell.angle_beta   90.00
_cell.angle_gamma   90.00
#
_symmetry.space_group_name_H-M   'P 1'
#
loop_
_entity.id
_entity.type
_entity.pdbx_description
1 polymer ?
#
loop_
_entity_poly.entity_id
_entity_poly.type
_entity_poly.pdbx_seq_one_letter_code
_entity_poly.pdbx_strand_id
1 'polypeptide(L)'
;MEKKLQQESFKSLLSSKIKNLTQFIKAPGTNYLYFLTLFLILFSAAALRLLPLRWGFFISEFDPYQQYRMTEYIVNNGFKAWFNWHDDMRWYPWGNDVSTTYYPGVSFTAALFYMLLQTLGASITLYQLCVIFPVIMGVAACLAIYLLGREWGKGAALFSALLLAFSTSHISRTSIGFFDDETIGIFTMILAFMFYLRASSSFRSIKANIIYSLLAGLSLGYMGMSWGAFRYPISLIALFTLILILIKRYSTRLLIAYSITYSIFFLVILQIPKLGYSFIIEWSTLALFLIWILLAGCEAFNRVKSIRGRSLVALMFIVCLAAGIVVLWSRGLIAPLAGKFTAIVNPLTRLEMPLVESVAEHRPGTWSSFFYEFGALIILGIFGFFFSIQKLRNNDLFLILFGLSSIYFAGSFVRLTIILAPALSLLSSIAVIELAKPSLDILRERTIFPKKKIKFESRVTREFGVAILLVILLVITPTLYYASSSAYAPTTIATSSIPVAPSGEEASKYQDWLQALIWMKDNLPENAVVFSWWDYGYWITAIADKRSMADNGTLNFTQIALIARTFLSNETEAIPTLKSYNVTHIAIFVTWTRGQTGIQYYGYGEDNKWYWMAKIGNGTSYDGKTVNFYEKREAQEVKYYRVITSNGQIISNETIADRNGINENSILGKLIMMGINPLQVSSDYFKLAYASQPNRFVFIYEANYPELSELTLSLSKSEIIYGETVNLYGKLTSKGEGLSNKLVTLEYSKDGGVTWEEIGVSLTTINGSYVYNWVPGSGVYLIRSRWNGEAGKYIKAFSQTLFLTVSNASLSLNLSLTPSSLNLGESVKIEVSSPIQEGNIVIQYSLDNVNWFNLTKGELKENIFKTTWKPDKPGTYYIKALWFSSTGVSLTSEIKTLTVKS
;
A
#
# COMPACT_ATOMS: atom_id res chain seq x y z
N MET A 1 67.84 12.24 -32.90
CA MET A 1 67.15 12.80 -34.10
C MET A 1 65.72 12.25 -34.24
N GLU A 2 65.46 10.97 -33.94
CA GLU A 2 64.11 10.35 -33.98
C GLU A 2 63.04 10.97 -33.07
N LYS A 3 63.37 11.39 -31.84
CA LYS A 3 62.39 12.03 -30.94
C LYS A 3 61.84 13.37 -31.45
N LYS A 4 62.62 14.11 -32.25
CA LYS A 4 62.18 15.37 -32.88
C LYS A 4 61.23 15.10 -34.05
N LEU A 5 61.51 14.07 -34.86
CA LEU A 5 60.67 13.65 -35.99
C LEU A 5 59.30 13.12 -35.55
N GLN A 6 59.22 12.41 -34.41
CA GLN A 6 57.93 11.95 -33.85
C GLN A 6 57.07 13.09 -33.29
N GLN A 7 57.68 14.11 -32.66
CA GLN A 7 56.94 15.27 -32.15
C GLN A 7 56.40 16.17 -33.28
N GLU A 8 57.15 16.32 -34.38
CA GLU A 8 56.68 17.07 -35.57
C GLU A 8 55.57 16.33 -36.34
N SER A 9 55.65 15.00 -36.42
CA SER A 9 54.58 14.16 -36.97
C SER A 9 53.28 14.25 -36.15
N PHE A 10 53.37 14.23 -34.81
CA PHE A 10 52.19 14.37 -33.95
C PHE A 10 51.59 15.78 -34.01
N LYS A 11 52.42 16.83 -34.03
CA LYS A 11 51.95 18.22 -34.20
C LYS A 11 51.31 18.45 -35.56
N SER A 12 51.79 17.83 -36.64
CA SER A 12 51.19 17.96 -37.98
C SER A 12 49.88 17.17 -38.12
N LEU A 13 49.76 16.02 -37.45
CA LEU A 13 48.50 15.27 -37.33
C LEU A 13 47.47 16.00 -36.48
N LEU A 14 47.89 16.64 -35.39
CA LEU A 14 47.00 17.44 -34.56
C LEU A 14 46.58 18.73 -35.28
N SER A 15 47.52 19.42 -35.96
CA SER A 15 47.21 20.65 -36.70
C SER A 15 46.35 20.37 -37.94
N SER A 16 46.49 19.23 -38.60
CA SER A 16 45.61 18.81 -39.70
C SER A 16 44.22 18.40 -39.21
N LYS A 17 44.10 17.76 -38.04
CA LYS A 17 42.80 17.51 -37.40
C LYS A 17 42.13 18.81 -36.91
N ILE A 18 42.89 19.76 -36.37
CA ILE A 18 42.39 21.08 -35.96
C ILE A 18 42.05 21.94 -37.18
N LYS A 19 42.81 21.86 -38.28
CA LYS A 19 42.46 22.46 -39.57
C LYS A 19 41.21 21.84 -40.17
N ASN A 20 41.02 20.53 -40.08
CA ASN A 20 39.79 19.87 -40.48
C ASN A 20 38.61 20.27 -39.59
N LEU A 21 38.81 20.48 -38.29
CA LEU A 21 37.79 20.99 -37.37
C LEU A 21 37.43 22.45 -37.68
N THR A 22 38.41 23.29 -38.01
CA THR A 22 38.20 24.70 -38.39
C THR A 22 37.67 24.86 -39.82
N GLN A 23 37.96 23.93 -40.74
CA GLN A 23 37.27 23.81 -42.03
C GLN A 23 35.83 23.27 -41.87
N PHE A 24 35.58 22.40 -40.88
CA PHE A 24 34.23 21.96 -40.52
C PHE A 24 33.38 23.11 -39.96
N ILE A 25 34.02 24.02 -39.21
CA ILE A 25 33.43 25.29 -38.73
C ILE A 25 33.21 26.29 -39.88
N LYS A 26 33.90 26.14 -41.02
CA LYS A 26 33.79 27.01 -42.20
C LYS A 26 32.89 26.47 -43.34
N ALA A 27 32.14 25.38 -43.14
CA ALA A 27 31.16 24.88 -44.12
C ALA A 27 29.79 25.57 -43.96
N PRO A 28 29.07 25.88 -45.06
CA PRO A 28 28.14 27.01 -45.13
C PRO A 28 26.82 26.77 -44.37
N GLY A 29 26.44 27.72 -43.51
CA GLY A 29 25.09 28.06 -42.99
C GLY A 29 24.13 26.96 -42.49
N THR A 30 23.83 25.94 -43.30
CA THR A 30 22.77 24.96 -43.04
C THR A 30 23.17 23.88 -42.02
N ASN A 31 24.38 23.33 -42.07
CA ASN A 31 24.81 22.32 -41.09
C ASN A 31 24.96 22.92 -39.67
N TYR A 32 25.36 24.19 -39.57
CA TYR A 32 25.40 24.92 -38.30
C TYR A 32 24.00 25.10 -37.72
N LEU A 33 23.02 25.51 -38.54
CA LEU A 33 21.62 25.61 -38.12
C LEU A 33 21.08 24.27 -37.59
N TYR A 34 21.34 23.15 -38.28
CA TYR A 34 20.92 21.83 -37.79
C TYR A 34 21.52 21.48 -36.43
N PHE A 35 22.80 21.79 -36.22
CA PHE A 35 23.47 21.53 -34.95
C PHE A 35 22.92 22.44 -33.84
N LEU A 36 22.74 23.74 -34.13
CA LEU A 36 22.17 24.71 -33.19
C LEU A 36 20.74 24.33 -32.80
N THR A 37 19.88 23.96 -33.76
CA THR A 37 18.51 23.51 -33.47
C THR A 37 18.50 22.25 -32.62
N LEU A 38 19.36 21.27 -32.92
CA LEU A 38 19.46 20.07 -32.09
C LEU A 38 19.94 20.41 -30.68
N PHE A 39 20.95 21.28 -30.54
CA PHE A 39 21.42 21.73 -29.24
C PHE A 39 20.31 22.43 -28.44
N LEU A 40 19.54 23.32 -29.07
CA LEU A 40 18.40 23.98 -28.43
C LEU A 40 17.33 22.96 -27.98
N ILE A 41 17.02 21.95 -28.80
CA ILE A 41 16.08 20.89 -28.42
C ILE A 41 16.58 20.12 -27.20
N LEU A 42 17.86 19.73 -27.20
CA LEU A 42 18.46 18.98 -26.07
C LEU A 42 18.54 19.85 -24.81
N PHE A 43 18.85 21.14 -24.95
CA PHE A 43 18.83 22.10 -23.85
C PHE A 43 17.42 22.27 -23.28
N SER A 44 16.39 22.44 -24.13
CA SER A 44 15.00 22.48 -23.69
C SER A 44 14.58 21.18 -23.00
N ALA A 45 15.00 20.02 -23.53
CA ALA A 45 14.74 18.73 -22.91
C ALA A 45 15.32 18.63 -21.49
N ALA A 46 16.53 19.15 -21.28
CA ALA A 46 17.16 19.22 -19.96
C ALA A 46 16.43 20.21 -19.05
N ALA A 47 16.17 21.44 -19.53
CA ALA A 47 15.54 22.49 -18.76
C ALA A 47 14.15 22.09 -18.24
N LEU A 48 13.33 21.44 -19.07
CA LEU A 48 12.01 20.94 -18.65
C LEU A 48 12.11 19.89 -17.54
N ARG A 49 13.07 18.96 -17.64
CA ARG A 49 13.25 17.90 -16.63
C ARG A 49 13.81 18.41 -15.31
N LEU A 50 14.43 19.59 -15.32
CA LEU A 50 14.94 20.27 -14.13
C LEU A 50 13.89 21.13 -13.44
N LEU A 51 12.71 21.36 -14.03
CA LEU A 51 11.65 22.19 -13.42
C LEU A 51 11.24 21.74 -12.00
N PRO A 52 11.17 20.43 -11.67
CA PRO A 52 10.82 20.00 -10.32
C PRO A 52 11.82 20.39 -9.23
N LEU A 53 13.02 20.87 -9.57
CA LEU A 53 14.00 21.38 -8.59
C LEU A 53 13.44 22.42 -7.62
N ARG A 54 12.39 23.15 -8.04
CA ARG A 54 11.75 24.16 -7.20
C ARG A 54 11.06 23.57 -5.97
N TRP A 55 10.72 22.29 -6.00
CA TRP A 55 10.06 21.57 -4.92
C TRP A 55 11.04 20.94 -3.92
N GLY A 56 12.33 21.06 -4.21
CA GLY A 56 13.39 20.46 -3.42
C GLY A 56 14.19 19.43 -4.22
N PHE A 57 15.34 19.08 -3.66
CA PHE A 57 16.28 18.18 -4.29
C PHE A 57 16.09 16.77 -3.73
N PHE A 58 15.05 16.08 -4.21
CA PHE A 58 14.66 14.77 -3.71
C PHE A 58 14.54 13.72 -4.81
N ILE A 59 14.77 12.46 -4.43
CA ILE A 59 14.32 11.32 -5.23
C ILE A 59 12.78 11.31 -5.21
N SER A 60 12.17 11.06 -6.37
CA SER A 60 10.71 11.03 -6.53
C SER A 60 10.21 9.60 -6.57
N GLU A 61 8.94 9.40 -6.24
CA GLU A 61 8.26 8.10 -6.15
C GLU A 61 8.81 7.15 -5.09
N PHE A 62 8.19 5.98 -4.98
CA PHE A 62 8.59 4.92 -4.07
C PHE A 62 9.74 4.08 -4.68
N ASP A 63 9.57 3.61 -5.92
CA ASP A 63 10.48 2.65 -6.60
C ASP A 63 11.94 3.13 -6.68
N PRO A 64 12.24 4.40 -7.01
CA PRO A 64 13.61 4.89 -7.12
C PRO A 64 14.45 4.81 -5.84
N TYR A 65 13.82 4.78 -4.67
CA TYR A 65 14.56 4.63 -3.41
C TYR A 65 15.22 3.26 -3.27
N GLN A 66 14.61 2.22 -3.84
CA GLN A 66 15.24 0.90 -3.87
C GLN A 66 16.44 0.89 -4.82
N GLN A 67 16.34 1.54 -5.98
CA GLN A 67 17.46 1.68 -6.92
C GLN A 67 18.63 2.44 -6.27
N TYR A 68 18.33 3.51 -5.53
CA TYR A 68 19.34 4.26 -4.76
C TYR A 68 20.05 3.36 -3.75
N ARG A 69 19.31 2.61 -2.93
CA ARG A 69 19.88 1.71 -1.91
C ARG A 69 20.74 0.61 -2.53
N MET A 70 20.30 0.01 -3.64
CA MET A 70 21.12 -0.95 -4.39
C MET A 70 22.41 -0.31 -4.90
N THR A 71 22.34 0.92 -5.40
CA THR A 71 23.51 1.66 -5.88
C THR A 71 24.48 1.97 -4.74
N GLU A 72 23.97 2.42 -3.60
CA GLU A 72 24.75 2.69 -2.38
C GLU A 72 25.46 1.43 -1.88
N TYR A 73 24.75 0.30 -1.85
CA TYR A 73 25.34 -0.99 -1.50
C TYR A 73 26.49 -1.39 -2.45
N ILE A 74 26.33 -1.20 -3.76
CA ILE A 74 27.38 -1.50 -4.75
C ILE A 74 28.59 -0.58 -4.59
N VAL A 75 28.39 0.70 -4.33
CA VAL A 75 29.51 1.66 -4.14
C VAL A 75 30.29 1.31 -2.87
N ASN A 76 29.62 0.90 -1.80
CA ASN A 76 30.26 0.60 -0.52
C ASN A 76 30.92 -0.80 -0.48
N ASN A 77 30.34 -1.81 -1.15
CA ASN A 77 30.78 -3.20 -1.05
C ASN A 77 31.39 -3.77 -2.36
N GLY A 78 31.23 -3.06 -3.48
CA GLY A 78 31.68 -3.47 -4.81
C GLY A 78 30.64 -4.26 -5.61
N PHE A 79 30.82 -4.31 -6.94
CA PHE A 79 29.89 -4.95 -7.89
C PHE A 79 29.64 -6.44 -7.63
N LYS A 80 30.64 -7.17 -7.13
CA LYS A 80 30.50 -8.61 -6.86
C LYS A 80 29.60 -8.90 -5.65
N ALA A 81 29.59 -8.01 -4.65
CA ALA A 81 28.81 -8.20 -3.44
C ALA A 81 27.30 -8.22 -3.74
N TRP A 82 26.85 -7.46 -4.75
CA TRP A 82 25.45 -7.41 -5.16
C TRP A 82 24.86 -8.79 -5.51
N PHE A 83 25.65 -9.68 -6.11
CA PHE A 83 25.17 -11.01 -6.51
C PHE A 83 24.87 -11.94 -5.32
N ASN A 84 25.51 -11.70 -4.17
CA ASN A 84 25.37 -12.50 -2.95
C ASN A 84 24.65 -11.74 -1.83
N TRP A 85 24.01 -10.62 -2.16
CA TRP A 85 23.39 -9.76 -1.16
C TRP A 85 22.00 -10.29 -0.76
N HIS A 86 21.91 -10.72 0.50
CA HIS A 86 20.67 -10.97 1.20
C HIS A 86 20.32 -9.76 2.07
N ASP A 87 19.13 -9.18 1.87
CA ASP A 87 18.69 -7.97 2.56
C ASP A 87 17.65 -8.27 3.65
N ASP A 88 18.10 -8.28 4.90
CA ASP A 88 17.27 -8.58 6.09
C ASP A 88 16.36 -7.41 6.52
N MET A 89 16.52 -6.22 5.93
CA MET A 89 15.72 -5.04 6.30
C MET A 89 14.33 -5.06 5.66
N ARG A 90 14.11 -5.94 4.69
CA ARG A 90 12.89 -6.01 3.89
C ARG A 90 12.29 -7.40 3.97
N TRP A 91 10.99 -7.48 3.77
CA TRP A 91 10.28 -8.76 3.83
C TRP A 91 10.58 -9.49 5.17
N TYR A 92 10.65 -8.74 6.28
CA TYR A 92 10.94 -9.31 7.59
C TYR A 92 9.87 -10.36 7.98
N PRO A 93 10.25 -11.52 8.54
CA PRO A 93 11.61 -11.95 8.95
C PRO A 93 12.40 -12.72 7.89
N TRP A 94 11.87 -12.89 6.68
CA TRP A 94 12.47 -13.75 5.65
C TRP A 94 13.64 -13.12 4.92
N GLY A 95 13.70 -11.79 4.84
CA GLY A 95 14.68 -11.10 4.03
C GLY A 95 14.38 -11.20 2.53
N ASN A 96 15.26 -10.65 1.70
CA ASN A 96 15.15 -10.75 0.25
C ASN A 96 16.52 -10.91 -0.42
N ASP A 97 16.65 -11.93 -1.27
CA ASP A 97 17.80 -12.12 -2.15
C ASP A 97 17.74 -11.16 -3.33
N VAL A 98 18.55 -10.10 -3.28
CA VAL A 98 18.46 -8.98 -4.23
C VAL A 98 18.78 -9.42 -5.66
N SER A 99 19.71 -10.36 -5.83
CA SER A 99 20.19 -10.81 -7.14
C SER A 99 19.17 -11.61 -7.96
N THR A 100 18.29 -12.34 -7.28
CA THR A 100 17.20 -13.10 -7.90
C THR A 100 15.95 -12.26 -8.10
N THR A 101 15.81 -11.18 -7.34
CA THR A 101 14.59 -10.37 -7.31
C THR A 101 14.65 -9.13 -8.21
N TYR A 102 15.80 -8.46 -8.30
CA TYR A 102 15.95 -7.18 -9.01
C TYR A 102 16.82 -7.28 -10.26
N TYR A 103 16.68 -6.28 -11.12
CA TYR A 103 17.52 -6.10 -12.31
C TYR A 103 18.71 -5.19 -11.95
N PRO A 104 19.97 -5.56 -12.26
CA PRO A 104 21.14 -4.80 -11.82
C PRO A 104 21.42 -3.53 -12.64
N GLY A 105 20.85 -3.41 -13.85
CA GLY A 105 21.35 -2.49 -14.87
C GLY A 105 21.34 -1.01 -14.48
N VAL A 106 20.30 -0.51 -13.81
CA VAL A 106 20.22 0.89 -13.36
C VAL A 106 21.28 1.16 -12.29
N SER A 107 21.25 0.38 -11.22
CA SER A 107 22.17 0.51 -10.09
C SER A 107 23.65 0.38 -10.50
N PHE A 108 23.97 -0.56 -11.40
CA PHE A 108 25.34 -0.76 -11.90
C PHE A 108 25.81 0.44 -12.72
N THR A 109 24.93 1.01 -13.52
CA THR A 109 25.24 2.17 -14.37
C THR A 109 25.48 3.41 -13.55
N ALA A 110 24.64 3.66 -12.54
CA ALA A 110 24.79 4.78 -11.64
C ALA A 110 26.05 4.65 -10.77
N ALA A 111 26.34 3.47 -10.24
CA ALA A 111 27.56 3.21 -9.47
C ALA A 111 28.82 3.43 -10.34
N LEU A 112 28.83 2.93 -11.57
CA LEU A 112 29.95 3.13 -12.50
C LEU A 112 30.14 4.61 -12.86
N PHE A 113 29.05 5.34 -13.11
CA PHE A 113 29.10 6.78 -13.34
C PHE A 113 29.64 7.52 -12.12
N TYR A 114 29.20 7.15 -10.92
CA TYR A 114 29.66 7.75 -9.66
C TYR A 114 31.16 7.56 -9.47
N MET A 115 31.63 6.31 -9.59
CA MET A 115 33.05 5.99 -9.44
C MET A 115 33.89 6.73 -10.49
N LEU A 116 33.42 6.82 -11.74
CA LEU A 116 34.11 7.57 -12.79
C LEU A 116 34.20 9.07 -12.46
N LEU A 117 33.10 9.70 -12.02
CA LEU A 117 33.10 11.11 -11.62
C LEU A 117 34.03 11.38 -10.42
N GLN A 118 34.04 10.47 -9.44
CA GLN A 118 34.96 10.56 -8.30
C GLN A 118 36.42 10.45 -8.75
N THR A 119 36.75 9.54 -9.67
CA THR A 119 38.13 9.44 -10.22
C THR A 119 38.55 10.67 -11.03
N LEU A 120 37.59 11.42 -11.59
CA LEU A 120 37.83 12.69 -12.27
C LEU A 120 37.92 13.89 -11.31
N GLY A 121 37.78 13.66 -9.99
CA GLY A 121 37.87 14.70 -8.96
C GLY A 121 36.59 15.50 -8.72
N ALA A 122 35.41 15.02 -9.15
CA ALA A 122 34.15 15.70 -8.91
C ALA A 122 33.63 15.45 -7.48
N SER A 123 33.43 16.52 -6.71
CA SER A 123 32.90 16.47 -5.34
C SER A 123 31.37 16.40 -5.29
N ILE A 124 30.78 15.31 -5.81
CA ILE A 124 29.32 15.10 -5.86
C ILE A 124 28.97 13.91 -4.96
N THR A 125 27.89 14.01 -4.18
CA THR A 125 27.41 12.87 -3.36
C THR A 125 26.66 11.85 -4.21
N LEU A 126 26.61 10.59 -3.77
CA LEU A 126 25.89 9.54 -4.52
C LEU A 126 24.41 9.90 -4.71
N TYR A 127 23.77 10.41 -3.66
CA TYR A 127 22.39 10.88 -3.72
C TYR A 127 22.19 11.98 -4.77
N GLN A 128 23.12 12.94 -4.85
CA GLN A 128 23.09 14.00 -5.86
C GLN A 128 23.16 13.47 -7.28
N LEU A 129 24.02 12.48 -7.53
CA LEU A 129 24.09 11.84 -8.83
C LEU A 129 22.77 11.13 -9.17
N CYS A 130 22.21 10.34 -8.24
CA CYS A 130 20.98 9.59 -8.49
C CYS A 130 19.80 10.51 -8.81
N VAL A 131 19.71 11.68 -8.17
CA VAL A 131 18.68 12.69 -8.46
C VAL A 131 18.84 13.28 -9.87
N ILE A 132 20.07 13.55 -10.34
CA ILE A 132 20.34 14.16 -11.65
C ILE A 132 20.34 13.14 -12.81
N PHE A 133 20.67 11.87 -12.52
CA PHE A 133 20.83 10.81 -13.52
C PHE A 133 19.67 10.69 -14.53
N PRO A 134 18.39 10.74 -14.13
CA PRO A 134 17.25 10.66 -15.05
C PRO A 134 17.26 11.75 -16.13
N VAL A 135 17.72 12.97 -15.78
CA VAL A 135 17.80 14.10 -16.70
C VAL A 135 18.80 13.81 -17.82
N ILE A 136 19.97 13.26 -17.45
CA ILE A 136 21.02 12.88 -18.40
C ILE A 136 20.49 11.82 -19.37
N MET A 137 19.82 10.79 -18.83
CA MET A 137 19.25 9.71 -19.64
C MET A 137 18.09 10.17 -20.52
N GLY A 138 17.22 11.07 -20.03
CA GLY A 138 16.14 11.66 -20.82
C GLY A 138 16.64 12.49 -22.00
N VAL A 139 17.70 13.28 -21.81
CA VAL A 139 18.37 14.00 -22.90
C VAL A 139 19.04 13.04 -23.87
N ALA A 140 19.68 11.98 -23.37
CA ALA A 140 20.26 10.93 -24.21
C ALA A 140 19.19 10.19 -25.03
N ALA A 141 17.99 9.95 -24.49
CA ALA A 141 16.85 9.39 -25.22
C ALA A 141 16.36 10.32 -26.35
N CYS A 142 16.29 11.64 -26.11
CA CYS A 142 16.00 12.63 -27.15
C CYS A 142 17.06 12.65 -28.26
N LEU A 143 18.33 12.46 -27.92
CA LEU A 143 19.39 12.28 -28.91
C LEU A 143 19.26 10.94 -29.66
N ALA A 144 18.91 9.85 -28.97
CA ALA A 144 18.69 8.55 -29.59
C ALA A 144 17.53 8.58 -30.59
N ILE A 145 16.40 9.23 -30.24
CA ILE A 145 15.25 9.34 -31.14
C ILE A 145 15.56 10.22 -32.35
N TYR A 146 16.41 11.25 -32.19
CA TYR A 146 16.94 12.02 -33.32
C TYR A 146 17.70 11.09 -34.29
N LEU A 147 18.59 10.24 -33.76
CA LEU A 147 19.39 9.33 -34.59
C LEU A 147 18.54 8.25 -35.28
N LEU A 148 17.47 7.78 -34.64
CA LEU A 148 16.47 6.90 -35.24
C LEU A 148 15.64 7.64 -36.32
N GLY A 149 15.13 8.83 -36.00
CA GLY A 149 14.34 9.67 -36.91
C GLY A 149 15.08 10.07 -38.19
N ARG A 150 16.42 10.07 -38.17
CA ARG A 150 17.25 10.28 -39.38
C ARG A 150 16.98 9.28 -40.50
N GLU A 151 16.48 8.09 -40.18
CA GLU A 151 16.10 7.08 -41.19
C GLU A 151 14.89 7.54 -42.04
N TRP A 152 14.13 8.56 -41.60
CA TRP A 152 13.04 9.22 -42.35
C TRP A 152 13.41 10.62 -42.88
N GLY A 153 14.60 11.13 -42.55
CA GLY A 153 15.12 12.42 -43.02
C GLY A 153 15.53 13.36 -41.88
N LYS A 154 16.33 14.39 -42.21
CA LYS A 154 16.86 15.35 -41.22
C LYS A 154 15.77 16.15 -40.50
N GLY A 155 14.72 16.55 -41.21
CA GLY A 155 13.57 17.21 -40.59
C GLY A 155 12.85 16.29 -39.61
N ALA A 156 12.65 15.02 -39.99
CA ALA A 156 11.88 14.05 -39.20
C ALA A 156 12.59 13.76 -37.88
N ALA A 157 13.92 13.69 -37.95
CA ALA A 157 14.81 13.58 -36.81
C ALA A 157 14.69 14.75 -35.82
N LEU A 158 14.69 15.99 -36.31
CA LEU A 158 14.59 17.17 -35.44
C LEU A 158 13.21 17.25 -34.77
N PHE A 159 12.14 17.07 -35.55
CA PHE A 159 10.79 17.07 -34.99
C PHE A 159 10.55 15.89 -34.05
N SER A 160 11.06 14.68 -34.33
CA SER A 160 10.90 13.56 -33.40
C SER A 160 11.60 13.81 -32.07
N ALA A 161 12.78 14.46 -32.09
CA ALA A 161 13.51 14.84 -30.89
C ALA A 161 12.78 15.93 -30.10
N LEU A 162 12.24 16.95 -30.78
CA LEU A 162 11.45 18.02 -30.16
C LEU A 162 10.18 17.46 -29.52
N LEU A 163 9.42 16.63 -30.24
CA LEU A 163 8.15 16.09 -29.76
C LEU A 163 8.35 15.10 -28.62
N LEU A 164 9.45 14.33 -28.60
CA LEU A 164 9.79 13.46 -27.46
C LEU A 164 10.30 14.26 -26.24
N ALA A 165 11.02 15.36 -26.48
CA ALA A 165 11.48 16.26 -25.43
C ALA A 165 10.31 16.88 -24.66
N PHE A 166 9.22 17.22 -25.36
CA PHE A 166 7.96 17.77 -24.86
C PHE A 166 6.83 16.73 -24.77
N SER A 167 7.15 15.46 -24.53
CA SER A 167 6.12 14.45 -24.27
C SER A 167 5.88 14.31 -22.78
N THR A 168 4.65 14.56 -22.31
CA THR A 168 4.27 14.43 -20.90
C THR A 168 4.60 13.05 -20.33
N SER A 169 4.24 11.99 -21.07
CA SER A 169 4.49 10.59 -20.69
C SER A 169 5.99 10.28 -20.54
N HIS A 170 6.84 10.86 -21.38
CA HIS A 170 8.29 10.67 -21.27
C HIS A 170 8.91 11.55 -20.16
N ILE A 171 8.44 12.78 -19.97
CA ILE A 171 8.95 13.70 -18.95
C ILE A 171 8.65 13.16 -17.54
N SER A 172 7.44 12.66 -17.28
CA SER A 172 7.03 12.20 -15.95
C SER A 172 7.91 11.07 -15.38
N ARG A 173 8.58 10.31 -16.25
CA ARG A 173 9.49 9.21 -15.89
C ARG A 173 10.97 9.48 -16.20
N THR A 174 11.31 10.71 -16.59
CA THR A 174 12.70 11.13 -16.83
C THR A 174 13.00 12.51 -16.22
N SER A 175 12.09 13.02 -15.40
CA SER A 175 12.27 14.23 -14.60
C SER A 175 13.31 13.99 -13.51
N ILE A 176 13.87 15.10 -13.01
CA ILE A 176 14.82 15.05 -11.91
C ILE A 176 14.21 14.31 -10.70
N GLY A 177 15.00 13.42 -10.09
CA GLY A 177 14.57 12.58 -8.97
C GLY A 177 13.92 11.25 -9.36
N PHE A 178 13.40 11.08 -10.58
CA PHE A 178 12.78 9.81 -11.02
C PHE A 178 13.85 8.77 -11.42
N PHE A 179 14.59 8.26 -10.44
CA PHE A 179 15.71 7.32 -10.65
C PHE A 179 15.24 5.86 -10.76
N ASP A 180 14.58 5.53 -11.88
CA ASP A 180 14.02 4.19 -12.12
C ASP A 180 14.41 3.57 -13.48
N ASP A 181 14.01 2.32 -13.68
CA ASP A 181 14.28 1.46 -14.83
C ASP A 181 13.92 2.10 -16.19
N GLU A 182 12.81 2.84 -16.27
CA GLU A 182 12.33 3.45 -17.51
C GLU A 182 13.33 4.42 -18.14
N THR A 183 14.14 5.10 -17.32
CA THR A 183 15.10 6.11 -17.78
C THR A 183 16.13 5.53 -18.75
N ILE A 184 16.71 4.38 -18.40
CA ILE A 184 17.64 3.63 -19.25
C ILE A 184 16.87 2.79 -20.26
N GLY A 185 15.72 2.23 -19.87
CA GLY A 185 14.89 1.37 -20.70
C GLY A 185 14.50 2.02 -22.03
N ILE A 186 13.99 3.26 -22.03
CA ILE A 186 13.58 3.95 -23.26
C ILE A 186 14.78 4.32 -24.13
N PHE A 187 15.86 4.82 -23.54
CA PHE A 187 17.08 5.15 -24.26
C PHE A 187 17.64 3.94 -25.02
N THR A 188 17.77 2.81 -24.32
CA THR A 188 18.34 1.56 -24.86
C THR A 188 17.41 0.89 -25.86
N MET A 189 16.09 0.97 -25.66
CA MET A 189 15.08 0.52 -26.63
C MET A 189 15.20 1.26 -27.96
N ILE A 190 15.29 2.59 -27.94
CA ILE A 190 15.42 3.40 -29.15
C ILE A 190 16.74 3.09 -29.88
N LEU A 191 17.83 2.91 -29.12
CA LEU A 191 19.12 2.49 -29.70
C LEU A 191 19.04 1.11 -30.34
N ALA A 192 18.40 0.14 -29.68
CA ALA A 192 18.21 -1.19 -30.23
C ALA A 192 17.44 -1.15 -31.55
N PHE A 193 16.33 -0.41 -31.61
CA PHE A 193 15.56 -0.22 -32.85
C PHE A 193 16.37 0.46 -33.94
N MET A 194 17.10 1.52 -33.59
CA MET A 194 17.98 2.21 -34.53
C MET A 194 19.04 1.26 -35.10
N PHE A 195 19.80 0.56 -34.26
CA PHE A 195 20.84 -0.33 -34.72
C PHE A 195 20.27 -1.51 -35.52
N TYR A 196 19.14 -2.07 -35.12
CA TYR A 196 18.51 -3.17 -35.84
C TYR A 196 17.99 -2.76 -37.22
N LEU A 197 17.26 -1.64 -37.33
CA LEU A 197 16.84 -1.10 -38.62
C LEU A 197 18.05 -0.80 -39.49
N ARG A 198 19.14 -0.29 -38.88
CA ARG A 198 20.36 -0.01 -39.62
C ARG A 198 21.08 -1.26 -40.12
N ALA A 199 21.06 -2.33 -39.34
CA ALA A 199 21.58 -3.63 -39.74
C ALA A 199 20.75 -4.24 -40.88
N SER A 200 19.42 -4.13 -40.81
CA SER A 200 18.51 -4.70 -41.81
C SER A 200 18.48 -3.95 -43.15
N SER A 201 19.09 -2.77 -43.24
CA SER A 201 19.01 -1.94 -44.44
C SER A 201 19.86 -2.47 -45.60
N SER A 202 19.31 -2.40 -46.82
CA SER A 202 19.97 -2.89 -48.04
C SER A 202 21.13 -2.01 -48.51
N PHE A 203 21.18 -0.76 -48.05
CA PHE A 203 22.16 0.25 -48.49
C PHE A 203 23.53 0.12 -47.82
N ARG A 204 23.67 -0.73 -46.80
CA ARG A 204 24.89 -0.87 -46.00
C ARG A 204 25.64 -2.16 -46.31
N SER A 205 26.95 -2.15 -46.08
CA SER A 205 27.82 -3.31 -46.28
C SER A 205 27.55 -4.42 -45.26
N ILE A 206 27.97 -5.65 -45.57
CA ILE A 206 27.83 -6.79 -44.65
C ILE A 206 28.63 -6.58 -43.36
N LYS A 207 29.81 -5.94 -43.44
CA LYS A 207 30.59 -5.56 -42.24
C LYS A 207 29.80 -4.62 -41.33
N ALA A 208 29.16 -3.61 -41.92
CA ALA A 208 28.31 -2.69 -41.16
C ALA A 208 27.07 -3.39 -40.58
N ASN A 209 26.47 -4.32 -41.33
CA ASN A 209 25.37 -5.16 -40.84
C ASN A 209 25.79 -5.94 -39.58
N ILE A 210 26.93 -6.63 -39.58
CA ILE A 210 27.43 -7.36 -38.40
C ILE A 210 27.63 -6.42 -37.21
N ILE A 211 28.33 -5.29 -37.40
CA ILE A 211 28.59 -4.31 -36.33
C ILE A 211 27.29 -3.78 -35.73
N TYR A 212 26.34 -3.36 -36.57
CA TYR A 212 25.06 -2.86 -36.08
C TYR A 212 24.22 -3.95 -35.41
N SER A 213 24.34 -5.22 -35.84
CA SER A 213 23.62 -6.33 -35.22
C SER A 213 24.18 -6.67 -33.84
N LEU A 214 25.51 -6.59 -33.67
CA LEU A 214 26.18 -6.70 -32.36
C LEU A 214 25.73 -5.57 -31.43
N LEU A 215 25.74 -4.32 -31.91
CA LEU A 215 25.29 -3.17 -31.13
C LEU A 215 23.81 -3.27 -30.77
N ALA A 216 22.94 -3.73 -31.68
CA ALA A 216 21.54 -3.98 -31.39
C ALA A 216 21.37 -5.04 -30.30
N GLY A 217 22.12 -6.15 -30.39
CA GLY A 217 22.09 -7.22 -29.38
C GLY A 217 22.58 -6.76 -28.02
N LEU A 218 23.65 -5.97 -27.96
CA LEU A 218 24.16 -5.36 -26.73
C LEU A 218 23.16 -4.37 -26.13
N SER A 219 22.54 -3.51 -26.95
CA SER A 219 21.51 -2.58 -26.49
C SER A 219 20.28 -3.31 -25.94
N LEU A 220 19.82 -4.39 -26.59
CA LEU A 220 18.72 -5.23 -26.07
C LEU A 220 19.12 -5.97 -24.80
N GLY A 221 20.32 -6.55 -24.75
CA GLY A 221 20.83 -7.26 -23.58
C GLY A 221 20.92 -6.33 -22.37
N TYR A 222 21.48 -5.14 -22.56
CA TYR A 222 21.57 -4.12 -21.53
C TYR A 222 20.19 -3.56 -21.14
N MET A 223 19.24 -3.43 -22.08
CA MET A 223 17.86 -3.13 -21.74
C MET A 223 17.26 -4.22 -20.84
N GLY A 224 17.47 -5.50 -21.14
CA GLY A 224 16.96 -6.59 -20.31
C GLY A 224 17.69 -6.76 -18.97
N MET A 225 18.90 -6.19 -18.84
CA MET A 225 19.56 -6.00 -17.55
C MET A 225 18.96 -4.89 -16.71
N SER A 226 18.28 -3.91 -17.32
CA SER A 226 17.80 -2.70 -16.65
C SER A 226 16.29 -2.68 -16.46
N TRP A 227 15.49 -3.15 -17.41
CA TRP A 227 14.04 -2.97 -17.39
C TRP A 227 13.29 -4.19 -17.91
N GLY A 228 12.36 -4.72 -17.10
CA GLY A 228 11.57 -5.91 -17.43
C GLY A 228 10.69 -5.81 -18.68
N ALA A 229 10.41 -4.60 -19.17
CA ALA A 229 9.67 -4.38 -20.41
C ALA A 229 10.49 -4.69 -21.68
N PHE A 230 11.75 -5.12 -21.57
CA PHE A 230 12.56 -5.62 -22.70
C PHE A 230 11.85 -6.71 -23.53
N ARG A 231 10.89 -7.43 -22.93
CA ARG A 231 10.00 -8.39 -23.62
C ARG A 231 9.24 -7.76 -24.79
N TYR A 232 8.92 -6.48 -24.72
CA TYR A 232 8.26 -5.75 -25.80
C TYR A 232 9.15 -5.56 -27.04
N PRO A 233 10.33 -4.90 -26.97
CA PRO A 233 11.15 -4.69 -28.16
C PRO A 233 11.68 -5.98 -28.77
N ILE A 234 11.98 -7.02 -27.98
CA ILE A 234 12.35 -8.33 -28.54
C ILE A 234 11.20 -8.94 -29.33
N SER A 235 9.95 -8.81 -28.85
CA SER A 235 8.78 -9.34 -29.56
C SER A 235 8.45 -8.51 -30.80
N LEU A 236 8.62 -7.18 -30.73
CA LEU A 236 8.38 -6.29 -31.86
C LEU A 236 9.38 -6.50 -33.00
N ILE A 237 10.67 -6.66 -32.71
CA ILE A 237 11.69 -6.98 -33.71
C ILE A 237 11.37 -8.33 -34.37
N ALA A 238 10.93 -9.31 -33.59
CA ALA A 238 10.52 -10.61 -34.08
C ALA A 238 9.29 -10.53 -34.99
N LEU A 239 8.25 -9.81 -34.56
CA LEU A 239 7.05 -9.58 -35.35
C LEU A 239 7.36 -8.83 -36.66
N PHE A 240 8.18 -7.79 -36.60
CA PHE A 240 8.63 -7.08 -37.79
C PHE A 240 9.34 -8.00 -38.78
N THR A 241 10.22 -8.86 -38.27
CA THR A 241 10.95 -9.84 -39.08
C THR A 241 10.01 -10.86 -39.71
N LEU A 242 9.06 -11.38 -38.93
CA LEU A 242 8.02 -12.28 -39.42
C LEU A 242 7.20 -11.64 -40.55
N ILE A 243 6.79 -10.38 -40.39
CA ILE A 243 6.02 -9.65 -41.41
C ILE A 243 6.84 -9.43 -42.69
N LEU A 244 8.15 -9.16 -42.58
CA LEU A 244 9.02 -9.10 -43.75
C LEU A 244 9.11 -10.44 -44.49
N ILE A 245 9.11 -11.57 -43.76
CA ILE A 245 9.04 -12.91 -44.37
C ILE A 245 7.70 -13.11 -45.09
N LEU A 246 6.57 -12.77 -44.44
CA LEU A 246 5.22 -12.92 -44.99
C LEU A 246 5.00 -12.07 -46.25
N ILE A 247 5.54 -10.85 -46.30
CA ILE A 247 5.49 -9.95 -47.46
C ILE A 247 6.52 -10.36 -48.54
N LYS A 248 7.24 -11.49 -48.35
CA LYS A 248 8.27 -12.02 -49.26
C LYS A 248 9.45 -11.05 -49.46
N ARG A 249 9.75 -10.20 -48.47
CA ARG A 249 10.91 -9.28 -48.45
C ARG A 249 12.10 -9.85 -47.68
N TYR A 250 12.32 -11.16 -47.79
CA TYR A 250 13.44 -11.84 -47.17
C TYR A 250 14.78 -11.40 -47.77
N SER A 251 15.82 -11.31 -46.93
CA SER A 251 17.21 -11.16 -47.39
C SER A 251 18.17 -11.88 -46.45
N THR A 252 19.31 -12.36 -46.96
CA THR A 252 20.35 -12.99 -46.13
C THR A 252 20.89 -12.04 -45.06
N ARG A 253 20.87 -10.71 -45.32
CA ARG A 253 21.22 -9.69 -44.31
C ARG A 253 20.26 -9.67 -43.12
N LEU A 254 18.98 -9.93 -43.36
CA LEU A 254 17.96 -10.02 -42.32
C LEU A 254 18.21 -11.23 -41.42
N LEU A 255 18.57 -12.39 -42.00
CA LEU A 255 18.97 -13.57 -41.23
C LEU A 255 20.21 -13.31 -40.37
N ILE A 256 21.27 -12.70 -40.95
CA ILE A 256 22.49 -12.37 -40.20
C ILE A 256 22.16 -11.39 -39.06
N ALA A 257 21.37 -10.35 -39.34
CA ALA A 257 21.01 -9.35 -38.35
C ALA A 257 20.22 -9.95 -37.20
N TYR A 258 19.17 -10.71 -37.50
CA TYR A 258 18.35 -11.40 -36.50
C TYR A 258 19.21 -12.36 -35.67
N SER A 259 19.99 -13.23 -36.32
CA SER A 259 20.79 -14.25 -35.63
C SER A 259 21.80 -13.64 -34.66
N ILE A 260 22.59 -12.65 -35.10
CA ILE A 260 23.61 -12.01 -34.27
C ILE A 260 22.96 -11.23 -33.11
N THR A 261 21.91 -10.46 -33.39
CA THR A 261 21.23 -9.65 -32.37
C THR A 261 20.67 -10.53 -31.23
N TYR A 262 19.93 -11.60 -31.54
CA TYR A 262 19.39 -12.47 -30.50
C TYR A 262 20.46 -13.33 -29.82
N SER A 263 21.50 -13.75 -30.52
CA SER A 263 22.60 -14.52 -29.91
C SER A 263 23.30 -13.71 -28.81
N ILE A 264 23.65 -12.45 -29.09
CA ILE A 264 24.26 -11.55 -28.10
C ILE A 264 23.28 -11.24 -26.97
N PHE A 265 22.01 -11.00 -27.28
CA PHE A 265 20.98 -10.77 -26.28
C PHE A 265 20.85 -11.94 -25.30
N PHE A 266 20.76 -13.18 -25.79
CA PHE A 266 20.68 -14.36 -24.91
C PHE A 266 21.95 -14.57 -24.10
N LEU A 267 23.14 -14.32 -24.67
CA LEU A 267 24.39 -14.40 -23.91
C LEU A 267 24.42 -13.48 -22.69
N VAL A 268 23.80 -12.29 -22.78
CA VAL A 268 23.69 -11.36 -21.65
C VAL A 268 22.60 -11.80 -20.68
N ILE A 269 21.39 -12.11 -21.17
CA ILE A 269 20.22 -12.38 -20.34
C ILE A 269 20.38 -13.64 -19.48
N LEU A 270 21.02 -14.68 -20.00
CA LEU A 270 21.24 -15.92 -19.27
C LEU A 270 22.17 -15.77 -18.06
N GLN A 271 22.96 -14.69 -18.00
CA GLN A 271 23.83 -14.38 -16.86
C GLN A 271 23.10 -13.64 -15.73
N ILE A 272 21.85 -13.21 -15.95
CA ILE A 272 21.07 -12.49 -14.95
C ILE A 272 20.33 -13.52 -14.09
N PRO A 273 20.62 -13.62 -12.77
CA PRO A 273 20.06 -14.67 -11.91
C PRO A 273 18.53 -14.68 -11.87
N LYS A 274 17.89 -13.50 -11.88
CA LYS A 274 16.42 -13.34 -11.93
C LYS A 274 15.73 -14.07 -13.09
N LEU A 275 16.35 -14.10 -14.27
CA LEU A 275 15.77 -14.72 -15.47
C LEU A 275 16.33 -16.14 -15.66
N GLY A 276 17.66 -16.26 -15.60
CA GLY A 276 18.38 -17.52 -15.74
C GLY A 276 17.94 -18.37 -16.94
N TYR A 277 18.04 -19.68 -16.82
CA TYR A 277 17.61 -20.63 -17.84
C TYR A 277 16.09 -20.74 -18.00
N SER A 278 15.32 -20.33 -16.98
CA SER A 278 13.85 -20.37 -17.02
C SER A 278 13.29 -19.55 -18.19
N PHE A 279 13.96 -18.46 -18.53
CA PHE A 279 13.56 -17.56 -19.62
C PHE A 279 13.63 -18.20 -21.01
N ILE A 280 14.50 -19.20 -21.24
CA ILE A 280 14.61 -19.88 -22.55
C ILE A 280 13.32 -20.62 -22.90
N ILE A 281 12.66 -21.16 -21.87
CA ILE A 281 11.55 -22.09 -22.02
C ILE A 281 10.18 -21.37 -21.92
N GLU A 282 10.19 -20.06 -21.72
CA GLU A 282 9.01 -19.20 -21.76
C GLU A 282 8.40 -19.17 -23.18
N TRP A 283 7.06 -19.18 -23.29
CA TRP A 283 6.35 -19.08 -24.58
C TRP A 283 6.82 -17.92 -25.47
N SER A 284 7.10 -16.77 -24.85
CA SER A 284 7.57 -15.56 -25.54
C SER A 284 8.92 -15.78 -26.23
N THR A 285 9.82 -16.50 -25.57
CA THR A 285 11.17 -16.82 -26.06
C THR A 285 11.15 -17.91 -27.13
N LEU A 286 10.31 -18.93 -26.97
CA LEU A 286 10.12 -19.98 -27.98
C LEU A 286 9.64 -19.41 -29.32
N ALA A 287 8.79 -18.37 -29.28
CA ALA A 287 8.36 -17.67 -30.49
C ALA A 287 9.52 -16.97 -31.23
N LEU A 288 10.55 -16.50 -30.51
CA LEU A 288 11.76 -15.91 -31.11
C LEU A 288 12.57 -16.98 -31.85
N PHE A 289 12.77 -18.15 -31.22
CA PHE A 289 13.45 -19.27 -31.85
C PHE A 289 12.69 -19.79 -33.08
N LEU A 290 11.36 -19.82 -33.02
CA LEU A 290 10.53 -20.16 -34.16
C LEU A 290 10.79 -19.25 -35.37
N ILE A 291 10.91 -17.94 -35.15
CA ILE A 291 11.19 -16.97 -36.21
C ILE A 291 12.61 -17.15 -36.77
N TRP A 292 13.59 -17.45 -35.91
CA TRP A 292 14.94 -17.81 -36.36
C TRP A 292 14.94 -19.06 -37.25
N ILE A 293 14.22 -20.12 -36.83
CA ILE A 293 14.05 -21.37 -37.59
C ILE A 293 13.40 -21.07 -38.95
N LEU A 294 12.36 -20.23 -38.99
CA LEU A 294 11.71 -19.80 -40.23
C LEU A 294 12.68 -19.07 -41.18
N LEU A 295 13.51 -18.16 -40.67
CA LEU A 295 14.53 -17.48 -41.48
C LEU A 295 15.57 -18.44 -42.05
N ALA A 296 16.03 -19.40 -41.23
CA ALA A 296 16.96 -20.44 -41.68
C ALA A 296 16.33 -21.33 -42.76
N GLY A 297 15.04 -21.67 -42.59
CA GLY A 297 14.24 -22.38 -43.60
C GLY A 297 14.12 -21.59 -44.91
N CYS A 298 13.85 -20.28 -44.84
CA CYS A 298 13.82 -19.42 -46.03
C CYS A 298 15.16 -19.35 -46.76
N GLU A 299 16.28 -19.25 -46.03
CA GLU A 299 17.62 -19.27 -46.63
C GLU A 299 17.90 -20.62 -47.31
N ALA A 300 17.59 -21.74 -46.66
CA ALA A 300 17.74 -23.08 -47.22
C ALA A 300 16.90 -23.24 -48.50
N PHE A 301 15.63 -22.81 -48.46
CA PHE A 301 14.73 -22.83 -49.61
C PHE A 301 15.28 -22.00 -50.79
N ASN A 302 15.83 -20.83 -50.52
CA ASN A 302 16.38 -19.93 -51.55
C ASN A 302 17.69 -20.43 -52.16
N ARG A 303 18.51 -21.19 -51.40
CA ARG A 303 19.76 -21.78 -51.92
C ARG A 303 19.53 -22.96 -52.87
N VAL A 304 18.42 -23.67 -52.73
CA VAL A 304 18.09 -24.79 -53.60
C VAL A 304 17.51 -24.29 -54.93
N LYS A 305 18.15 -24.66 -56.05
CA LYS A 305 17.73 -24.25 -57.41
C LYS A 305 16.59 -25.11 -57.99
N SER A 306 16.49 -26.38 -57.61
CA SER A 306 15.49 -27.33 -58.14
C SER A 306 14.12 -27.19 -57.47
N ILE A 307 13.04 -27.23 -58.26
CA ILE A 307 11.65 -27.16 -57.76
C ILE A 307 11.30 -28.37 -56.85
N ARG A 308 11.76 -29.57 -57.21
CA ARG A 308 11.58 -30.80 -56.40
C ARG A 308 12.37 -30.71 -55.10
N GLY A 309 13.60 -30.17 -55.16
CA GLY A 309 14.43 -29.94 -53.98
C GLY A 309 13.82 -28.91 -53.03
N ARG A 310 13.23 -27.83 -53.56
CA ARG A 310 12.51 -26.82 -52.76
C ARG A 310 11.30 -27.40 -52.04
N SER A 311 10.50 -28.23 -52.71
CA SER A 311 9.36 -28.91 -52.10
C SER A 311 9.80 -29.89 -51.00
N LEU A 312 10.89 -30.63 -51.21
CA LEU A 312 11.44 -31.56 -50.22
C LEU A 312 11.99 -30.82 -48.99
N VAL A 313 12.72 -29.70 -49.18
CA VAL A 313 13.18 -28.85 -48.07
C VAL A 313 12.02 -28.27 -47.28
N ALA A 314 10.97 -27.79 -47.94
CA ALA A 314 9.78 -27.27 -47.27
C ALA A 314 9.06 -28.38 -46.48
N LEU A 315 8.93 -29.58 -47.04
CA LEU A 315 8.32 -30.73 -46.34
C LEU A 315 9.13 -31.14 -45.11
N MET A 316 10.46 -31.31 -45.26
CA MET A 316 11.34 -31.64 -44.13
C MET A 316 11.28 -30.57 -43.04
N PHE A 317 11.25 -29.30 -43.43
CA PHE A 317 11.12 -28.19 -42.49
C PHE A 317 9.82 -28.28 -41.67
N ILE A 318 8.68 -28.51 -42.33
CA ILE A 318 7.37 -28.65 -41.67
C ILE A 318 7.35 -29.87 -40.75
N VAL A 319 7.89 -31.01 -41.19
CA VAL A 319 7.94 -32.24 -40.37
C VAL A 319 8.83 -32.04 -39.14
N CYS A 320 10.02 -31.45 -39.30
CA CYS A 320 10.91 -31.15 -38.17
C CYS A 320 10.28 -30.17 -37.19
N LEU A 321 9.57 -29.14 -37.69
CA LEU A 321 8.89 -28.17 -36.84
C LEU A 321 7.74 -28.83 -36.06
N ALA A 322 6.91 -29.64 -36.72
CA ALA A 322 5.82 -30.36 -36.09
C ALA A 322 6.33 -31.34 -35.03
N ALA A 323 7.38 -32.10 -35.33
CA ALA A 323 8.02 -33.00 -34.38
C ALA A 323 8.56 -32.24 -33.16
N GLY A 324 9.24 -31.11 -33.37
CA GLY A 324 9.75 -30.26 -32.28
C GLY A 324 8.65 -29.76 -31.35
N ILE A 325 7.53 -29.29 -31.91
CA ILE A 325 6.36 -28.83 -31.12
C ILE A 325 5.77 -29.99 -30.30
N VAL A 326 5.59 -31.17 -30.90
CA VAL A 326 5.05 -32.35 -30.20
C VAL A 326 5.96 -32.79 -29.06
N VAL A 327 7.29 -32.79 -29.25
CA VAL A 327 8.24 -33.12 -28.18
C VAL A 327 8.19 -32.10 -27.04
N LEU A 328 8.15 -30.81 -27.35
CA LEU A 328 8.08 -29.76 -26.33
C LEU A 328 6.77 -29.82 -25.54
N TRP A 329 5.65 -30.07 -26.23
CA TRP A 329 4.33 -30.19 -25.63
C TRP A 329 4.23 -31.45 -24.73
N SER A 330 4.62 -32.62 -25.26
CA SER A 330 4.53 -33.90 -24.53
C SER A 330 5.36 -33.93 -23.25
N ARG A 331 6.47 -33.18 -23.19
CA ARG A 331 7.31 -33.09 -21.98
C ARG A 331 6.88 -32.02 -20.99
N GLY A 332 5.84 -31.23 -21.30
CA GLY A 332 5.36 -30.17 -20.42
C GLY A 332 6.42 -29.11 -20.08
N LEU A 333 7.45 -28.96 -20.91
CA LEU A 333 8.58 -28.08 -20.62
C LEU A 333 8.20 -26.60 -20.74
N ILE A 334 7.17 -26.28 -21.52
CA ILE A 334 6.83 -24.90 -21.86
C ILE A 334 6.29 -24.15 -20.64
N ALA A 335 7.04 -23.14 -20.18
CA ALA A 335 6.65 -22.31 -19.06
C ALA A 335 5.63 -21.24 -19.49
N PRO A 336 4.54 -21.04 -18.72
CA PRO A 336 3.58 -19.97 -18.98
C PRO A 336 4.23 -18.59 -18.80
N LEU A 337 3.70 -17.61 -19.53
CA LEU A 337 4.08 -16.20 -19.37
C LEU A 337 3.68 -15.71 -17.97
N ALA A 338 4.51 -14.89 -17.32
CA ALA A 338 4.21 -14.39 -16.00
C ALA A 338 2.91 -13.57 -15.97
N GLY A 339 2.14 -13.68 -14.87
CA GLY A 339 0.77 -13.17 -14.74
C GLY A 339 0.57 -11.69 -15.11
N LYS A 340 1.53 -10.82 -14.80
CA LYS A 340 1.48 -9.40 -15.20
C LYS A 340 1.47 -9.22 -16.71
N PHE A 341 2.26 -10.01 -17.45
CA PHE A 341 2.32 -9.92 -18.91
C PHE A 341 1.12 -10.59 -19.57
N THR A 342 0.57 -11.66 -18.99
CA THR A 342 -0.69 -12.24 -19.48
C THR A 342 -1.85 -11.27 -19.32
N ALA A 343 -1.92 -10.53 -18.20
CA ALA A 343 -2.92 -9.47 -18.00
C ALA A 343 -2.80 -8.30 -18.99
N ILE A 344 -1.60 -8.02 -19.49
CA ILE A 344 -1.40 -7.00 -20.53
C ILE A 344 -1.96 -7.48 -21.88
N VAL A 345 -1.71 -8.74 -22.24
CA VAL A 345 -2.17 -9.36 -23.50
C VAL A 345 -3.66 -9.68 -23.45
N ASN A 346 -4.20 -10.05 -22.30
CA ASN A 346 -5.62 -10.28 -22.08
C ASN A 346 -6.10 -9.48 -20.85
N PRO A 347 -6.64 -8.27 -21.04
CA PRO A 347 -7.08 -7.40 -19.94
C PRO A 347 -8.15 -8.01 -19.02
N LEU A 348 -8.86 -9.05 -19.47
CA LEU A 348 -9.92 -9.70 -18.68
C LEU A 348 -9.36 -10.51 -17.51
N THR A 349 -8.18 -11.13 -17.65
CA THR A 349 -7.56 -11.93 -16.57
C THR A 349 -7.06 -11.05 -15.42
N ARG A 350 -6.94 -9.73 -15.61
CA ARG A 350 -6.54 -8.80 -14.55
C ARG A 350 -7.57 -8.74 -13.42
N LEU A 351 -8.86 -8.91 -13.72
CA LEU A 351 -9.94 -8.87 -12.73
C LEU A 351 -9.81 -10.00 -11.69
N GLU A 352 -9.11 -11.08 -12.04
CA GLU A 352 -8.83 -12.23 -11.18
C GLU A 352 -7.54 -12.02 -10.35
N MET A 353 -6.83 -10.89 -10.51
CA MET A 353 -5.55 -10.59 -9.87
C MET A 353 -5.61 -9.28 -9.07
N PRO A 354 -6.20 -9.27 -7.85
CA PRO A 354 -6.43 -8.04 -7.07
C PRO A 354 -5.17 -7.20 -6.81
N LEU A 355 -4.02 -7.84 -6.57
CA LEU A 355 -2.74 -7.15 -6.36
C LEU A 355 -2.24 -6.43 -7.62
N VAL A 356 -2.49 -7.00 -8.80
CA VAL A 356 -2.15 -6.34 -10.07
C VAL A 356 -3.14 -5.21 -10.35
N GLU A 357 -4.43 -5.41 -10.03
CA GLU A 357 -5.48 -4.41 -10.21
C GLU A 357 -5.36 -3.20 -9.27
N SER A 358 -4.85 -3.40 -8.04
CA SER A 358 -4.74 -2.34 -7.03
C SER A 358 -3.75 -1.23 -7.42
N VAL A 359 -2.76 -1.56 -8.25
CA VAL A 359 -1.78 -0.58 -8.75
C VAL A 359 -2.46 0.35 -9.77
N ALA A 360 -2.52 1.64 -9.44
CA ALA A 360 -3.17 2.64 -10.29
C ALA A 360 -2.63 2.65 -11.73
N GLU A 361 -1.33 2.39 -11.90
CA GLU A 361 -0.66 2.35 -13.20
C GLU A 361 -1.07 1.17 -14.10
N HIS A 362 -1.64 0.11 -13.54
CA HIS A 362 -2.08 -1.08 -14.29
C HIS A 362 -3.52 -0.96 -14.80
N ARG A 363 -4.21 0.14 -14.50
CA ARG A 363 -5.57 0.39 -14.97
C ARG A 363 -5.56 0.65 -16.49
N PRO A 364 -6.66 0.32 -17.19
CA PRO A 364 -6.86 0.73 -18.58
C PRO A 364 -6.76 2.24 -18.74
N GLY A 365 -6.13 2.68 -19.83
CA GLY A 365 -6.13 4.08 -20.20
C GLY A 365 -7.50 4.50 -20.75
N THR A 366 -8.07 5.59 -20.24
CA THR A 366 -9.27 6.20 -20.81
C THR A 366 -8.89 7.14 -21.95
N TRP A 367 -9.83 7.46 -22.85
CA TRP A 367 -9.58 8.48 -23.88
C TRP A 367 -9.07 9.81 -23.27
N SER A 368 -9.60 10.21 -22.11
CA SER A 368 -9.15 11.39 -21.39
C SER A 368 -7.68 11.30 -20.99
N SER A 369 -7.21 10.16 -20.44
CA SER A 369 -5.80 10.01 -20.04
C SER A 369 -4.87 10.11 -21.25
N PHE A 370 -5.22 9.47 -22.38
CA PHE A 370 -4.46 9.59 -23.63
C PHE A 370 -4.38 11.04 -24.13
N PHE A 371 -5.50 11.76 -24.11
CA PHE A 371 -5.53 13.14 -24.56
C PHE A 371 -4.72 14.06 -23.63
N TYR A 372 -4.76 13.85 -22.30
CA TYR A 372 -3.91 14.57 -21.37
C TYR A 372 -2.42 14.29 -21.63
N GLU A 373 -2.03 13.06 -21.94
CA GLU A 373 -0.62 12.73 -22.13
C GLU A 373 -0.03 13.16 -23.49
N PHE A 374 -0.84 13.12 -24.56
CA PHE A 374 -0.34 13.30 -25.92
C PHE A 374 -0.98 14.46 -26.70
N GLY A 375 -2.15 14.96 -26.27
CA GLY A 375 -2.85 16.07 -26.91
C GLY A 375 -3.01 15.89 -28.43
N ALA A 376 -2.57 16.90 -29.18
CA ALA A 376 -2.68 16.91 -30.64
C ALA A 376 -1.78 15.88 -31.35
N LEU A 377 -0.79 15.29 -30.66
CA LEU A 377 0.07 14.26 -31.23
C LEU A 377 -0.70 12.99 -31.61
N ILE A 378 -1.85 12.73 -30.97
CA ILE A 378 -2.71 11.61 -31.37
C ILE A 378 -3.22 11.82 -32.79
N ILE A 379 -3.73 13.02 -33.08
CA ILE A 379 -4.27 13.38 -34.39
C ILE A 379 -3.16 13.37 -35.45
N LEU A 380 -2.01 13.98 -35.14
CA LEU A 380 -0.85 13.95 -36.03
C LEU A 380 -0.32 12.52 -36.24
N GLY A 381 -0.36 11.68 -35.22
CA GLY A 381 0.00 10.28 -35.30
C GLY A 381 -0.86 9.49 -36.30
N ILE A 382 -2.17 9.75 -36.36
CA ILE A 382 -3.08 9.15 -37.35
C ILE A 382 -2.67 9.53 -38.78
N PHE A 383 -2.38 10.81 -39.02
CA PHE A 383 -1.82 11.24 -40.32
C PHE A 383 -0.46 10.61 -40.60
N GLY A 384 0.36 10.41 -39.57
CA GLY A 384 1.64 9.72 -39.65
C GLY A 384 1.49 8.27 -40.11
N PHE A 385 0.50 7.55 -39.61
CA PHE A 385 0.15 6.22 -40.10
C PHE A 385 -0.25 6.26 -41.56
N PHE A 386 -1.15 7.18 -41.94
CA PHE A 386 -1.60 7.32 -43.31
C PHE A 386 -0.43 7.52 -44.29
N PHE A 387 0.49 8.45 -44.02
CA PHE A 387 1.65 8.66 -44.87
C PHE A 387 2.65 7.51 -44.86
N SER A 388 2.80 6.80 -43.73
CA SER A 388 3.67 5.63 -43.64
C SER A 388 3.12 4.45 -44.45
N ILE A 389 1.79 4.25 -44.42
CA ILE A 389 1.06 3.23 -45.19
C ILE A 389 1.09 3.55 -46.69
N GLN A 390 1.19 4.80 -47.11
CA GLN A 390 1.35 5.13 -48.53
C GLN A 390 2.74 4.76 -49.07
N LYS A 391 3.78 4.83 -48.24
CA LYS A 391 5.18 4.61 -48.65
C LYS A 391 5.65 3.16 -48.54
N LEU A 392 5.22 2.44 -47.49
CA LEU A 392 5.51 1.02 -47.24
C LEU A 392 6.98 0.62 -47.40
N ARG A 393 7.93 1.50 -47.04
CA ARG A 393 9.34 1.11 -46.94
C ARG A 393 9.51 0.19 -45.73
N ASN A 394 10.59 -0.59 -45.69
CA ASN A 394 10.83 -1.51 -44.56
C ASN A 394 10.86 -0.76 -43.21
N ASN A 395 11.43 0.44 -43.18
CA ASN A 395 11.42 1.29 -41.98
C ASN A 395 10.00 1.76 -41.63
N ASP A 396 9.18 2.13 -42.63
CA ASP A 396 7.79 2.55 -42.40
C ASP A 396 6.94 1.39 -41.86
N LEU A 397 7.16 0.16 -42.36
CA LEU A 397 6.50 -1.04 -41.82
C LEU A 397 6.84 -1.26 -40.35
N PHE A 398 8.11 -1.13 -39.96
CA PHE A 398 8.51 -1.20 -38.56
C PHE A 398 7.79 -0.14 -37.72
N LEU A 399 7.74 1.11 -38.20
CA LEU A 399 7.09 2.20 -37.46
C LEU A 399 5.58 2.00 -37.32
N ILE A 400 4.90 1.47 -38.35
CA ILE A 400 3.48 1.14 -38.28
C ILE A 400 3.24 0.06 -37.21
N LEU A 401 4.06 -1.00 -37.21
CA LEU A 401 3.95 -2.05 -36.19
C LEU A 401 4.24 -1.53 -34.80
N PHE A 402 5.28 -0.70 -34.66
CA PHE A 402 5.63 -0.07 -33.39
C PHE A 402 4.48 0.79 -32.87
N GLY A 403 3.87 1.62 -33.72
CA GLY A 403 2.72 2.45 -33.36
C GLY A 403 1.49 1.63 -32.98
N LEU A 404 1.07 0.68 -33.82
CA LEU A 404 -0.17 -0.09 -33.57
C LEU A 404 -0.06 -0.95 -32.31
N SER A 405 1.07 -1.64 -32.12
CA SER A 405 1.28 -2.49 -30.94
C SER A 405 1.43 -1.66 -29.66
N SER A 406 2.16 -0.53 -29.69
CA SER A 406 2.27 0.34 -28.52
C SER A 406 0.95 1.00 -28.14
N ILE A 407 0.09 1.38 -29.09
CA ILE A 407 -1.27 1.87 -28.80
C ILE A 407 -2.09 0.82 -28.07
N TYR A 408 -2.07 -0.44 -28.54
CA TYR A 408 -2.78 -1.53 -27.89
C TYR A 408 -2.31 -1.74 -26.44
N PHE A 409 -0.99 -1.80 -26.23
CA PHE A 409 -0.43 -2.01 -24.89
C PHE A 409 -0.66 -0.83 -23.95
N ALA A 410 -0.54 0.41 -24.43
CA ALA A 410 -0.89 1.61 -23.66
C ALA A 410 -2.39 1.67 -23.31
N GLY A 411 -3.26 1.12 -24.17
CA GLY A 411 -4.70 1.03 -23.91
C GLY A 411 -5.02 0.02 -22.81
N SER A 412 -4.28 -1.09 -22.77
CA SER A 412 -4.40 -2.11 -21.73
C SER A 412 -3.94 -1.61 -20.36
N PHE A 413 -2.74 -1.01 -20.30
CA PHE A 413 -2.09 -0.50 -19.09
C PHE A 413 -1.63 0.94 -19.32
N VAL A 414 -2.12 1.89 -18.53
CA VAL A 414 -1.74 3.30 -18.68
C VAL A 414 -0.24 3.53 -18.45
N ARG A 415 0.44 2.71 -17.63
CA ARG A 415 1.91 2.76 -17.47
C ARG A 415 2.67 2.65 -18.78
N LEU A 416 2.14 1.94 -19.78
CA LEU A 416 2.82 1.63 -21.02
C LEU A 416 2.75 2.76 -22.06
N THR A 417 2.11 3.89 -21.74
CA THR A 417 2.13 5.08 -22.60
C THR A 417 3.54 5.59 -22.85
N ILE A 418 4.49 5.32 -21.96
CA ILE A 418 5.90 5.66 -22.16
C ILE A 418 6.54 4.94 -23.35
N ILE A 419 6.07 3.73 -23.67
CA ILE A 419 6.52 2.98 -24.86
C ILE A 419 5.87 3.58 -26.13
N LEU A 420 4.64 4.07 -26.03
CA LEU A 420 3.93 4.75 -27.10
C LEU A 420 4.55 6.12 -27.43
N ALA A 421 5.10 6.83 -26.44
CA ALA A 421 5.65 8.18 -26.65
C ALA A 421 6.68 8.28 -27.79
N PRO A 422 7.75 7.46 -27.86
CA PRO A 422 8.67 7.46 -28.99
C PRO A 422 8.01 7.13 -30.34
N ALA A 423 7.04 6.20 -30.37
CA ALA A 423 6.35 5.83 -31.60
C ALA A 423 5.50 6.98 -32.13
N LEU A 424 4.72 7.62 -31.25
CA LEU A 424 3.85 8.73 -31.59
C LEU A 424 4.64 9.98 -31.97
N SER A 425 5.78 10.25 -31.32
CA SER A 425 6.68 11.34 -31.70
C SER A 425 7.25 11.14 -33.12
N LEU A 426 7.60 9.92 -33.52
CA LEU A 426 8.08 9.60 -34.87
C LEU A 426 6.96 9.71 -35.92
N LEU A 427 5.78 9.16 -35.64
CA LEU A 427 4.63 9.24 -36.55
C LEU A 427 4.18 10.70 -36.74
N SER A 428 4.09 11.45 -35.65
CA SER A 428 3.73 12.87 -35.68
C SER A 428 4.78 13.71 -36.40
N SER A 429 6.07 13.41 -36.24
CA SER A 429 7.13 14.15 -36.96
C SER A 429 7.06 13.93 -38.46
N ILE A 430 6.76 12.71 -38.91
CA ILE A 430 6.53 12.41 -40.33
C ILE A 430 5.30 13.17 -40.82
N ALA A 431 4.20 13.16 -40.07
CA ALA A 431 2.98 13.90 -40.45
C ALA A 431 3.24 15.39 -40.63
N VAL A 432 3.91 16.03 -39.65
CA VAL A 432 4.27 17.45 -39.72
C VAL A 432 5.06 17.76 -40.98
N ILE A 433 6.01 16.90 -41.36
CA ILE A 433 6.86 17.13 -42.53
C ILE A 433 6.12 16.90 -43.83
N GLU A 434 5.33 15.84 -43.95
CA GLU A 434 4.57 15.59 -45.17
C GLU A 434 3.49 16.66 -45.38
N LEU A 435 2.89 17.18 -44.31
CA LEU A 435 1.94 18.29 -44.38
C LEU A 435 2.64 19.63 -44.69
N ALA A 436 3.85 19.85 -44.16
CA ALA A 436 4.60 21.10 -44.38
C ALA A 436 5.29 21.17 -45.75
N LYS A 437 5.63 20.03 -46.37
CA LYS A 437 6.36 19.98 -47.65
C LYS A 437 5.68 20.78 -48.78
N PRO A 438 4.39 20.55 -49.12
CA PRO A 438 3.73 21.32 -50.16
C PRO A 438 3.78 22.83 -49.90
N SER A 439 3.53 23.24 -48.65
CA SER A 439 3.57 24.64 -48.22
C SER A 439 4.97 25.26 -48.36
N LEU A 440 6.01 24.51 -48.00
CA LEU A 440 7.41 24.93 -48.12
C LEU A 440 7.85 25.02 -49.59
N ASP A 441 7.36 24.12 -50.45
CA ASP A 441 7.68 24.15 -51.88
C ASP A 441 7.02 25.36 -52.57
N ILE A 442 5.77 25.70 -52.21
CA ILE A 442 5.08 26.93 -52.64
C ILE A 442 5.87 28.17 -52.19
N LEU A 443 6.30 28.20 -50.93
CA LEU A 443 7.08 29.31 -50.35
C LEU A 443 8.45 29.52 -51.01
N ARG A 444 9.04 28.46 -51.56
CA ARG A 444 10.37 28.46 -52.19
C ARG A 444 10.33 28.67 -53.70
N GLU A 445 9.17 29.00 -54.26
CA GLU A 445 8.95 29.19 -55.71
C GLU A 445 9.44 28.00 -56.56
N ARG A 446 9.45 26.79 -56.00
CA ARG A 446 9.74 25.60 -56.80
C ARG A 446 8.50 25.28 -57.62
N THR A 447 8.53 25.63 -58.90
CA THR A 447 7.44 25.38 -59.84
C THR A 447 7.05 23.90 -59.83
N ILE A 448 5.88 23.61 -59.27
CA ILE A 448 5.26 22.29 -59.34
C ILE A 448 4.72 22.17 -60.77
N PHE A 449 5.44 21.46 -61.66
CA PHE A 449 4.84 20.99 -62.91
C PHE A 449 4.08 19.68 -62.61
N PRO A 450 2.74 19.67 -62.54
CA PRO A 450 2.00 18.42 -62.38
C PRO A 450 2.16 17.58 -63.65
N LYS A 451 2.67 16.34 -63.51
CA LYS A 451 2.81 15.36 -64.61
C LYS A 451 1.47 14.76 -65.10
N LYS A 452 0.32 15.18 -64.57
CA LYS A 452 -1.01 14.82 -65.08
C LYS A 452 -1.92 16.04 -65.09
N LYS A 453 -2.54 16.31 -66.25
CA LYS A 453 -3.56 17.34 -66.44
C LYS A 453 -4.81 16.99 -65.63
N ILE A 454 -4.86 17.43 -64.38
CA ILE A 454 -6.12 17.59 -63.64
C ILE A 454 -6.40 19.10 -63.68
N LYS A 455 -7.53 19.49 -64.28
CA LYS A 455 -8.01 20.88 -64.32
C LYS A 455 -8.41 21.29 -62.90
N PHE A 456 -7.45 21.78 -62.11
CA PHE A 456 -7.69 22.51 -60.87
C PHE A 456 -6.78 23.74 -60.88
N GLU A 457 -7.25 24.81 -61.53
CA GLU A 457 -6.58 26.12 -61.57
C GLU A 457 -6.96 26.94 -60.32
N SER A 458 -6.57 26.48 -59.13
CA SER A 458 -6.41 27.39 -58.00
C SER A 458 -4.92 27.68 -57.88
N ARG A 459 -4.47 28.86 -58.32
CA ARG A 459 -3.14 29.37 -57.97
C ARG A 459 -3.09 29.47 -56.46
N VAL A 460 -2.54 28.45 -55.80
CA VAL A 460 -2.32 28.46 -54.36
C VAL A 460 -1.29 29.54 -54.08
N THR A 461 -1.72 30.62 -53.44
CA THR A 461 -0.86 31.78 -53.19
C THR A 461 0.07 31.50 -52.00
N ARG A 462 1.15 32.29 -51.87
CA ARG A 462 2.16 32.13 -50.82
C ARG A 462 1.54 32.20 -49.42
N GLU A 463 0.50 33.01 -49.27
CA GLU A 463 -0.25 33.21 -48.03
C GLU A 463 -0.90 31.90 -47.56
N PHE A 464 -1.41 31.08 -48.48
CA PHE A 464 -2.00 29.78 -48.14
C PHE A 464 -0.95 28.79 -47.59
N GLY A 465 0.26 28.81 -48.17
CA GLY A 465 1.39 28.01 -47.65
C GLY A 465 1.80 28.44 -46.23
N VAL A 466 1.88 29.75 -45.97
CA VAL A 466 2.13 30.28 -44.61
C VAL A 466 1.01 29.92 -43.65
N ALA A 467 -0.25 30.05 -44.07
CA ALA A 467 -1.42 29.74 -43.25
C ALA A 467 -1.40 28.29 -42.77
N ILE A 468 -1.07 27.32 -43.64
CA ILE A 468 -0.94 25.91 -43.24
C ILE A 468 0.14 25.72 -42.17
N LEU A 469 1.31 26.36 -42.33
CA LEU A 469 2.39 26.25 -41.34
C LEU A 469 1.98 26.85 -39.99
N LEU A 470 1.26 27.98 -40.01
CA LEU A 470 0.71 28.60 -38.80
C LEU A 470 -0.34 27.71 -38.13
N VAL A 471 -1.21 27.05 -38.90
CA VAL A 471 -2.19 26.10 -38.36
C VAL A 471 -1.49 24.91 -37.70
N ILE A 472 -0.47 24.33 -38.33
CA ILE A 472 0.32 23.24 -37.74
C ILE A 472 0.96 23.70 -36.42
N LEU A 473 1.56 24.90 -36.39
CA LEU A 473 2.14 25.46 -35.18
C LEU A 473 1.09 25.67 -34.08
N LEU A 474 -0.07 26.22 -34.43
CA LEU A 474 -1.17 26.49 -33.49
C LEU A 474 -1.76 25.19 -32.92
N VAL A 475 -1.83 24.12 -33.71
CA VAL A 475 -2.29 22.79 -33.24
C VAL A 475 -1.30 22.16 -32.26
N ILE A 476 0.01 22.33 -32.49
CA ILE A 476 1.05 21.72 -31.64
C ILE A 476 1.27 22.51 -30.34
N THR A 477 1.12 23.84 -30.38
CA THR A 477 1.47 24.74 -29.27
C THR A 477 0.77 24.39 -27.94
N PRO A 478 -0.55 24.13 -27.88
CA PRO A 478 -1.21 23.72 -26.63
C PRO A 478 -0.63 22.44 -26.03
N THR A 479 -0.20 21.49 -26.88
CA THR A 479 0.39 20.22 -26.44
C THR A 479 1.76 20.46 -25.80
N LEU A 480 2.59 21.32 -26.40
CA LEU A 480 3.91 21.68 -25.84
C LEU A 480 3.77 22.48 -24.54
N TYR A 481 2.77 23.38 -24.46
CA TYR A 481 2.46 24.12 -23.25
C TYR A 481 2.05 23.17 -22.12
N TYR A 482 1.09 22.28 -22.37
CA TYR A 482 0.63 21.31 -21.37
C TYR A 482 1.76 20.39 -20.89
N ALA A 483 2.61 19.89 -21.80
CA ALA A 483 3.78 19.10 -21.42
C ALA A 483 4.76 19.89 -20.52
N SER A 484 4.92 21.19 -20.77
CA SER A 484 5.73 22.07 -19.93
C SER A 484 5.11 22.30 -18.55
N SER A 485 3.79 22.45 -18.48
CA SER A 485 3.06 22.55 -17.21
C SER A 485 3.14 21.24 -16.42
N SER A 486 3.00 20.09 -17.07
CA SER A 486 3.11 18.78 -16.41
C SER A 486 4.54 18.50 -15.92
N ALA A 487 5.55 19.03 -16.60
CA ALA A 487 6.94 18.94 -16.16
C ALA A 487 7.20 19.68 -14.84
N TYR A 488 6.30 20.59 -14.44
CA TYR A 488 6.36 21.34 -13.18
C TYR A 488 5.78 20.57 -11.99
N ALA A 489 5.33 19.32 -12.16
CA ALA A 489 4.76 18.53 -11.08
C ALA A 489 5.77 18.33 -9.92
N PRO A 490 5.32 18.39 -8.64
CA PRO A 490 6.19 18.15 -7.49
C PRO A 490 6.64 16.70 -7.40
N THR A 491 7.80 16.51 -6.77
CA THR A 491 8.27 15.17 -6.41
C THR A 491 7.37 14.58 -5.32
N THR A 492 7.06 13.29 -5.40
CA THR A 492 6.02 12.72 -4.53
C THR A 492 6.36 12.76 -3.05
N ILE A 493 7.63 12.61 -2.67
CA ILE A 493 8.04 12.72 -1.26
C ILE A 493 7.86 14.14 -0.72
N ALA A 494 8.00 15.16 -1.57
CA ALA A 494 7.82 16.56 -1.15
C ALA A 494 6.36 16.89 -0.80
N THR A 495 5.40 16.14 -1.37
CA THR A 495 3.96 16.31 -1.11
C THR A 495 3.32 15.11 -0.44
N SER A 496 4.11 14.20 0.15
CA SER A 496 3.60 12.99 0.82
C SER A 496 2.69 12.13 -0.07
N SER A 497 3.02 12.05 -1.38
CA SER A 497 2.27 11.33 -2.42
C SER A 497 0.87 11.91 -2.72
N ILE A 498 0.60 13.15 -2.30
CA ILE A 498 -0.64 13.86 -2.61
C ILE A 498 -0.47 14.59 -3.95
N PRO A 499 -1.40 14.44 -4.93
CA PRO A 499 -1.29 15.01 -6.26
C PRO A 499 -1.69 16.49 -6.29
N VAL A 500 -1.04 17.31 -5.44
CA VAL A 500 -1.25 18.76 -5.35
C VAL A 500 0.06 19.45 -5.68
N ALA A 501 -0.01 20.55 -6.44
CA ALA A 501 1.12 21.43 -6.72
C ALA A 501 0.98 22.73 -5.89
N PRO A 502 1.40 22.72 -4.59
CA PRO A 502 1.16 23.83 -3.69
C PRO A 502 1.94 25.09 -4.10
N SER A 503 1.33 26.28 -4.08
CA SER A 503 2.06 27.51 -4.45
C SER A 503 2.59 28.26 -3.23
N GLY A 504 3.82 28.76 -3.31
CA GLY A 504 4.40 29.62 -2.26
C GLY A 504 4.75 28.87 -0.96
N GLU A 505 4.48 29.48 0.19
CA GLU A 505 4.78 28.90 1.52
C GLU A 505 3.98 27.63 1.82
N GLU A 506 2.92 27.32 1.06
CA GLU A 506 2.13 26.10 1.22
C GLU A 506 2.89 24.82 0.82
N ALA A 507 4.04 24.92 0.15
CA ALA A 507 4.80 23.75 -0.28
C ALA A 507 5.38 22.92 0.88
N SER A 508 5.76 23.56 1.99
CA SER A 508 6.22 22.88 3.20
C SER A 508 5.08 22.17 3.95
N LYS A 509 3.82 22.50 3.64
CA LYS A 509 2.64 21.98 4.34
C LYS A 509 2.52 20.46 4.21
N TYR A 510 2.98 19.85 3.12
CA TYR A 510 2.70 18.45 2.78
C TYR A 510 3.89 17.50 2.99
N GLN A 511 4.84 17.84 3.86
CA GLN A 511 6.04 17.03 4.13
C GLN A 511 5.84 15.98 5.23
N ASP A 512 4.59 15.61 5.52
CA ASP A 512 4.20 14.68 6.58
C ASP A 512 5.00 13.35 6.57
N TRP A 513 5.15 12.72 5.40
CA TRP A 513 5.93 11.48 5.25
C TRP A 513 7.42 11.68 5.53
N LEU A 514 8.01 12.75 4.99
CA LEU A 514 9.44 13.03 5.20
C LEU A 514 9.74 13.25 6.69
N GLN A 515 8.90 14.00 7.40
CA GLN A 515 9.04 14.22 8.83
C GLN A 515 8.91 12.92 9.63
N ALA A 516 7.90 12.10 9.31
CA ALA A 516 7.69 10.82 9.96
C ALA A 516 8.87 9.85 9.75
N LEU A 517 9.43 9.80 8.54
CA LEU A 517 10.57 8.94 8.20
C LEU A 517 11.85 9.37 8.94
N ILE A 518 12.11 10.68 9.02
CA ILE A 518 13.24 11.22 9.80
C ILE A 518 13.04 10.94 11.28
N TRP A 519 11.84 11.17 11.82
CA TRP A 519 11.53 10.85 13.21
C TRP A 519 11.75 9.36 13.50
N MET A 520 11.32 8.46 12.60
CA MET A 520 11.56 7.03 12.76
C MET A 520 13.04 6.68 12.77
N LYS A 521 13.83 7.35 11.93
CA LYS A 521 15.28 7.16 11.87
C LYS A 521 15.96 7.49 13.20
N ASP A 522 15.59 8.63 13.77
CA ASP A 522 16.29 9.22 14.91
C ASP A 522 15.78 8.71 16.28
N ASN A 523 14.55 8.19 16.35
CA ASN A 523 13.90 7.85 17.62
C ASN A 523 13.63 6.35 17.79
N LEU A 524 13.49 5.57 16.71
CA LEU A 524 13.23 4.14 16.83
C LEU A 524 14.52 3.33 16.99
N PRO A 525 14.52 2.24 17.79
CA PRO A 525 15.63 1.31 17.86
C PRO A 525 16.03 0.75 16.48
N GLU A 526 17.31 0.43 16.28
CA GLU A 526 17.81 -0.12 15.00
C GLU A 526 17.09 -1.41 14.58
N ASN A 527 16.73 -2.26 15.54
CA ASN A 527 16.03 -3.53 15.31
C ASN A 527 14.50 -3.37 15.23
N ALA A 528 13.97 -2.15 15.23
CA ALA A 528 12.53 -1.93 15.17
C ALA A 528 11.93 -2.44 13.84
N VAL A 529 10.80 -3.13 13.96
CA VAL A 529 10.03 -3.67 12.84
C VAL A 529 8.78 -2.82 12.69
N VAL A 530 8.69 -2.12 11.56
CA VAL A 530 7.58 -1.24 11.22
C VAL A 530 6.58 -1.99 10.35
N PHE A 531 5.37 -2.12 10.85
CA PHE A 531 4.21 -2.65 10.14
C PHE A 531 3.50 -1.51 9.41
N SER A 532 3.39 -1.62 8.09
CA SER A 532 2.73 -0.62 7.24
C SER A 532 2.10 -1.30 6.03
N TRP A 533 1.31 -0.56 5.28
CA TRP A 533 0.94 -0.99 3.93
C TRP A 533 2.18 -1.09 3.02
N TRP A 534 2.12 -1.95 2.00
CA TRP A 534 3.28 -2.34 1.21
C TRP A 534 3.85 -1.18 0.36
N ASP A 535 3.02 -0.21 -0.04
CA ASP A 535 3.44 0.97 -0.79
C ASP A 535 4.64 1.71 -0.16
N TYR A 536 4.68 1.79 1.19
CA TYR A 536 5.62 2.64 1.92
C TYR A 536 6.93 1.94 2.31
N GLY A 537 7.04 0.62 2.11
CA GLY A 537 8.19 -0.17 2.59
C GLY A 537 9.54 0.30 2.04
N TYR A 538 9.56 0.82 0.80
CA TYR A 538 10.79 1.38 0.22
C TYR A 538 11.25 2.65 0.93
N TRP A 539 10.34 3.55 1.30
CA TRP A 539 10.67 4.75 2.05
C TRP A 539 11.14 4.41 3.47
N ILE A 540 10.45 3.51 4.17
CA ILE A 540 10.82 3.08 5.52
C ILE A 540 12.23 2.49 5.54
N THR A 541 12.55 1.65 4.55
CA THR A 541 13.87 0.98 4.50
C THR A 541 14.99 1.90 4.01
N ALA A 542 14.74 2.76 3.02
CA ALA A 542 15.78 3.60 2.42
C ALA A 542 16.02 4.93 3.15
N ILE A 543 14.98 5.54 3.73
CA ILE A 543 15.07 6.83 4.42
C ILE A 543 15.18 6.62 5.93
N ALA A 544 14.23 5.89 6.53
CA ALA A 544 14.17 5.71 7.98
C ALA A 544 15.17 4.65 8.51
N ASP A 545 15.73 3.83 7.61
CA ASP A 545 16.65 2.75 7.93
C ASP A 545 16.08 1.82 9.02
N LYS A 546 14.84 1.35 8.78
CA LYS A 546 14.11 0.42 9.67
C LYS A 546 13.57 -0.77 8.89
N ARG A 547 13.30 -1.86 9.61
CA ARG A 547 12.81 -3.10 9.01
C ARG A 547 11.35 -2.94 8.60
N SER A 548 11.01 -3.38 7.39
CA SER A 548 9.63 -3.40 6.88
C SER A 548 9.18 -4.84 6.62
N MET A 549 7.90 -5.11 6.88
CA MET A 549 7.32 -6.43 6.59
C MET A 549 7.01 -6.62 5.12
N ALA A 550 6.54 -5.60 4.41
CA ALA A 550 6.33 -5.69 2.97
C ALA A 550 6.73 -4.39 2.30
N ASP A 551 6.99 -4.47 1.00
CA ASP A 551 7.43 -3.33 0.21
C ASP A 551 6.85 -3.33 -1.21
N ASN A 552 7.16 -2.28 -1.98
CA ASN A 552 6.66 -2.06 -3.34
C ASN A 552 7.05 -3.16 -4.34
N GLY A 553 7.98 -4.05 -3.98
CA GLY A 553 8.41 -5.17 -4.81
C GLY A 553 7.34 -6.26 -4.94
N THR A 554 6.40 -6.33 -4.00
CA THR A 554 5.27 -7.28 -3.99
C THR A 554 5.65 -8.76 -4.19
N LEU A 555 6.76 -9.18 -3.58
CA LEU A 555 7.38 -10.49 -3.79
C LEU A 555 6.54 -11.68 -3.28
N ASN A 556 5.93 -11.52 -2.10
CA ASN A 556 5.14 -12.57 -1.46
C ASN A 556 3.70 -12.10 -1.22
N PHE A 557 2.78 -12.53 -2.09
CA PHE A 557 1.36 -12.21 -1.99
C PHE A 557 0.75 -12.64 -0.64
N THR A 558 1.13 -13.81 -0.14
CA THR A 558 0.61 -14.37 1.12
C THR A 558 0.87 -13.46 2.32
N GLN A 559 2.07 -12.85 2.35
CA GLN A 559 2.43 -11.91 3.41
C GLN A 559 1.71 -10.57 3.27
N ILE A 560 1.51 -10.07 2.05
CA ILE A 560 0.69 -8.86 1.85
C ILE A 560 -0.76 -9.13 2.25
N ALA A 561 -1.30 -10.30 1.92
CA ALA A 561 -2.63 -10.71 2.34
C ALA A 561 -2.75 -10.86 3.87
N LEU A 562 -1.68 -11.31 4.53
CA LEU A 562 -1.58 -11.31 6.00
C LEU A 562 -1.64 -9.89 6.57
N ILE A 563 -0.86 -8.94 6.03
CA ILE A 563 -0.87 -7.53 6.44
C ILE A 563 -2.27 -6.93 6.24
N ALA A 564 -2.87 -7.17 5.08
CA ALA A 564 -4.21 -6.72 4.72
C ALA A 564 -5.27 -7.24 5.71
N ARG A 565 -5.26 -8.54 6.00
CA ARG A 565 -6.15 -9.14 6.99
C ARG A 565 -5.93 -8.54 8.37
N THR A 566 -4.68 -8.38 8.79
CA THR A 566 -4.33 -7.87 10.13
C THR A 566 -4.82 -6.44 10.32
N PHE A 567 -4.73 -5.57 9.31
CA PHE A 567 -5.31 -4.22 9.37
C PHE A 567 -6.84 -4.24 9.49
N LEU A 568 -7.52 -5.21 8.88
CA LEU A 568 -8.98 -5.31 8.85
C LEU A 568 -9.58 -6.21 9.94
N SER A 569 -8.74 -6.88 10.73
CA SER A 569 -9.13 -7.69 11.89
C SER A 569 -9.33 -6.84 13.14
N ASN A 570 -10.02 -7.39 14.15
CA ASN A 570 -10.11 -6.79 15.47
C ASN A 570 -8.81 -7.03 16.27
N GLU A 571 -8.65 -6.36 17.42
CA GLU A 571 -7.44 -6.49 18.25
C GLU A 571 -7.17 -7.94 18.70
N THR A 572 -8.23 -8.69 19.04
CA THR A 572 -8.09 -10.09 19.49
C THR A 572 -7.46 -11.00 18.44
N GLU A 573 -7.72 -10.78 17.15
CA GLU A 573 -7.17 -11.59 16.05
C GLU A 573 -5.80 -11.10 15.56
N ALA A 574 -5.62 -9.78 15.53
CA ALA A 574 -4.44 -9.20 14.92
C ALA A 574 -3.25 -9.12 15.88
N ILE A 575 -3.45 -8.96 17.19
CA ILE A 575 -2.34 -8.91 18.17
C ILE A 575 -1.47 -10.17 18.17
N PRO A 576 -2.02 -11.41 18.14
CA PRO A 576 -1.19 -12.62 18.00
C PRO A 576 -0.32 -12.60 16.75
N THR A 577 -0.85 -12.09 15.63
CA THR A 577 -0.11 -11.96 14.38
C THR A 577 1.00 -10.91 14.49
N LEU A 578 0.70 -9.70 14.97
CA LEU A 578 1.70 -8.65 15.15
C LEU A 578 2.84 -9.11 16.08
N LYS A 579 2.49 -9.84 17.15
CA LYS A 579 3.43 -10.42 18.11
C LYS A 579 4.31 -11.50 17.48
N SER A 580 3.77 -12.40 16.66
CA SER A 580 4.56 -13.46 16.01
C SER A 580 5.60 -12.92 15.04
N TYR A 581 5.37 -11.72 14.49
CA TYR A 581 6.29 -11.00 13.62
C TYR A 581 7.14 -9.97 14.35
N ASN A 582 7.15 -9.96 15.69
CA ASN A 582 7.90 -9.01 16.52
C ASN A 582 7.71 -7.55 16.08
N VAL A 583 6.50 -7.19 15.65
CA VAL A 583 6.18 -5.81 15.24
C VAL A 583 6.33 -4.89 16.45
N THR A 584 7.15 -3.87 16.35
CA THR A 584 7.34 -2.87 17.42
C THR A 584 6.55 -1.61 17.15
N HIS A 585 6.40 -1.22 15.88
CA HIS A 585 5.70 0.00 15.49
C HIS A 585 4.77 -0.22 14.31
N ILE A 586 3.68 0.54 14.24
CA ILE A 586 2.74 0.57 13.13
C ILE A 586 2.72 1.97 12.53
N ALA A 587 2.95 2.09 11.23
CA ALA A 587 2.86 3.35 10.49
C ALA A 587 1.61 3.33 9.60
N ILE A 588 0.78 4.36 9.70
CA ILE A 588 -0.38 4.57 8.82
C ILE A 588 -0.36 5.97 8.21
N PHE A 589 -0.82 6.07 6.97
CA PHE A 589 -1.03 7.35 6.28
C PHE A 589 -2.52 7.59 5.98
N VAL A 590 -3.03 8.73 6.40
CA VAL A 590 -4.45 9.06 6.36
C VAL A 590 -4.60 10.50 5.98
N THR A 591 -5.26 10.76 4.86
CA THR A 591 -5.48 12.13 4.41
C THR A 591 -6.87 12.62 4.81
N TRP A 592 -6.94 13.55 5.77
CA TRP A 592 -8.21 13.98 6.37
C TRP A 592 -8.28 15.49 6.60
N THR A 593 -9.50 15.99 6.80
CA THR A 593 -9.76 17.37 7.22
C THR A 593 -11.01 17.42 8.09
N ARG A 594 -11.16 18.50 8.87
CA ARG A 594 -12.33 18.72 9.71
C ARG A 594 -13.34 19.58 8.94
N GLY A 595 -14.37 18.94 8.39
CA GLY A 595 -15.48 19.60 7.73
C GLY A 595 -16.53 20.14 8.70
N GLN A 596 -17.54 20.84 8.17
CA GLN A 596 -18.65 21.40 8.97
C GLN A 596 -19.48 20.32 9.69
N THR A 597 -19.55 19.11 9.12
CA THR A 597 -20.37 17.99 9.63
C THR A 597 -19.56 16.85 10.25
N GLY A 598 -18.22 16.96 10.35
CA GLY A 598 -17.37 15.90 10.91
C GLY A 598 -16.04 15.73 10.18
N ILE A 599 -15.44 14.54 10.33
CA ILE A 599 -14.20 14.16 9.63
C ILE A 599 -14.51 13.90 8.16
N GLN A 600 -13.70 14.46 7.27
CA GLN A 600 -13.75 14.19 5.82
C GLN A 600 -12.40 13.68 5.34
N TYR A 601 -12.41 12.72 4.43
CA TYR A 601 -11.19 12.09 3.90
C TYR A 601 -10.92 12.55 2.46
N TYR A 602 -9.66 12.80 2.13
CA TYR A 602 -9.23 13.14 0.76
C TYR A 602 -9.03 11.90 -0.12
N GLY A 603 -8.78 10.73 0.48
CA GLY A 603 -8.74 9.45 -0.22
C GLY A 603 -7.40 9.03 -0.82
N TYR A 604 -6.27 9.52 -0.30
CA TYR A 604 -4.93 9.23 -0.85
C TYR A 604 -4.11 8.21 -0.03
N GLY A 605 -4.51 7.93 1.21
CA GLY A 605 -3.86 6.95 2.07
C GLY A 605 -4.73 5.73 2.35
N GLU A 606 -4.49 5.13 3.51
CA GLU A 606 -5.19 3.98 4.04
C GLU A 606 -6.70 4.25 4.23
N ASP A 607 -7.11 5.51 4.31
CA ASP A 607 -8.51 5.97 4.31
C ASP A 607 -9.32 5.56 3.06
N ASN A 608 -8.64 5.29 1.95
CA ASN A 608 -9.24 4.76 0.71
C ASN A 608 -8.66 3.40 0.31
N LYS A 609 -7.40 3.13 0.66
CA LYS A 609 -6.72 1.87 0.29
C LYS A 609 -7.22 0.65 1.07
N TRP A 610 -7.93 0.82 2.20
CA TRP A 610 -8.51 -0.29 2.95
C TRP A 610 -9.40 -1.20 2.10
N TYR A 611 -10.06 -0.67 1.06
CA TYR A 611 -10.85 -1.47 0.12
C TYR A 611 -9.98 -2.51 -0.63
N TRP A 612 -8.75 -2.13 -1.02
CA TRP A 612 -7.81 -3.06 -1.63
C TRP A 612 -7.27 -4.07 -0.62
N MET A 613 -7.09 -3.67 0.64
CA MET A 613 -6.78 -4.60 1.71
C MET A 613 -7.88 -5.67 1.84
N ALA A 614 -9.16 -5.27 1.75
CA ALA A 614 -10.28 -6.21 1.81
C ALA A 614 -10.26 -7.18 0.63
N LYS A 615 -10.02 -6.69 -0.60
CA LYS A 615 -9.90 -7.58 -1.78
C LYS A 615 -8.72 -8.54 -1.68
N ILE A 616 -7.55 -8.07 -1.24
CA ILE A 616 -6.32 -8.88 -1.18
C ILE A 616 -6.38 -9.89 -0.03
N GLY A 617 -6.95 -9.50 1.11
CA GLY A 617 -7.14 -10.36 2.28
C GLY A 617 -8.32 -11.33 2.17
N ASN A 618 -9.15 -11.23 1.11
CA ASN A 618 -10.35 -12.05 0.94
C ASN A 618 -10.00 -13.52 0.71
N GLY A 619 -10.66 -14.43 1.43
CA GLY A 619 -10.41 -15.87 1.33
C GLY A 619 -9.13 -16.34 2.07
N THR A 620 -8.52 -15.47 2.87
CA THR A 620 -7.35 -15.87 3.68
C THR A 620 -7.76 -16.75 4.85
N SER A 621 -6.87 -17.67 5.25
CA SER A 621 -7.09 -18.60 6.35
C SER A 621 -6.27 -18.21 7.59
N TYR A 622 -6.89 -18.26 8.76
CA TYR A 622 -6.30 -18.00 10.08
C TYR A 622 -6.77 -19.08 11.06
N ASP A 623 -5.86 -19.87 11.63
CA ASP A 623 -6.19 -20.81 12.72
C ASP A 623 -7.39 -21.73 12.41
N GLY A 624 -7.43 -22.31 11.20
CA GLY A 624 -8.56 -23.14 10.73
C GLY A 624 -9.87 -22.38 10.43
N LYS A 625 -9.84 -21.04 10.47
CA LYS A 625 -10.94 -20.15 10.08
C LYS A 625 -10.64 -19.49 8.75
N THR A 626 -11.67 -19.23 7.94
CA THR A 626 -11.56 -18.48 6.69
C THR A 626 -12.21 -17.11 6.86
N VAL A 627 -11.47 -16.06 6.48
CA VAL A 627 -11.92 -14.67 6.55
C VAL A 627 -12.33 -14.21 5.15
N ASN A 628 -13.59 -13.81 5.03
CA ASN A 628 -14.16 -13.30 3.78
C ASN A 628 -14.67 -11.88 3.98
N PHE A 629 -14.50 -11.04 2.96
CA PHE A 629 -14.99 -9.67 2.93
C PHE A 629 -16.08 -9.53 1.87
N TYR A 630 -17.24 -9.00 2.27
CA TYR A 630 -18.41 -8.85 1.40
C TYR A 630 -18.83 -7.38 1.31
N GLU A 631 -19.06 -6.92 0.08
CA GLU A 631 -19.70 -5.65 -0.22
C GLU A 631 -21.22 -5.85 -0.32
N LYS A 632 -22.00 -5.07 0.41
CA LYS A 632 -23.45 -5.02 0.29
C LYS A 632 -23.86 -3.62 -0.14
N ARG A 633 -24.54 -3.53 -1.29
CA ARG A 633 -25.10 -2.27 -1.80
C ARG A 633 -26.58 -2.21 -1.45
N GLU A 634 -26.94 -1.23 -0.62
CA GLU A 634 -28.32 -0.84 -0.34
C GLU A 634 -28.61 0.49 -1.04
N ALA A 635 -29.88 0.84 -1.25
CA ALA A 635 -30.30 1.91 -2.16
C ALA A 635 -29.66 3.30 -1.91
N GLN A 636 -29.14 3.56 -0.70
CA GLN A 636 -28.47 4.80 -0.31
C GLN A 636 -27.12 4.59 0.41
N GLU A 637 -26.65 3.35 0.56
CA GLU A 637 -25.48 3.05 1.38
C GLU A 637 -24.73 1.81 0.89
N VAL A 638 -23.40 1.87 0.89
CA VAL A 638 -22.53 0.72 0.64
C VAL A 638 -21.87 0.34 1.95
N LYS A 639 -22.07 -0.90 2.39
CA LYS A 639 -21.48 -1.45 3.62
C LYS A 639 -20.54 -2.61 3.28
N TYR A 640 -19.46 -2.70 4.06
CA TYR A 640 -18.51 -3.80 3.96
C TYR A 640 -18.51 -4.62 5.24
N TYR A 641 -18.61 -5.92 5.07
CA TYR A 641 -18.68 -6.89 6.16
C TYR A 641 -17.47 -7.80 6.16
N ARG A 642 -16.90 -8.05 7.33
CA ARG A 642 -15.96 -9.14 7.59
C ARG A 642 -16.73 -10.31 8.15
N VAL A 643 -16.72 -11.43 7.42
CA VAL A 643 -17.38 -12.67 7.82
C VAL A 643 -16.31 -13.73 8.03
N ILE A 644 -16.31 -14.31 9.23
CA ILE A 644 -15.36 -15.34 9.62
C ILE A 644 -16.11 -16.67 9.71
N THR A 645 -15.60 -17.66 9.00
CA THR A 645 -16.19 -19.00 8.94
C THR A 645 -15.22 -20.04 9.48
N SER A 646 -15.72 -21.05 10.18
CA SER A 646 -14.95 -22.25 10.53
C SER A 646 -15.82 -23.48 10.30
N ASN A 647 -15.26 -24.51 9.65
CA ASN A 647 -15.98 -25.72 9.28
C ASN A 647 -17.33 -25.47 8.57
N GLY A 648 -17.40 -24.40 7.75
CA GLY A 648 -18.61 -24.02 7.01
C GLY A 648 -19.66 -23.23 7.81
N GLN A 649 -19.46 -22.97 9.10
CA GLN A 649 -20.35 -22.14 9.92
C GLN A 649 -19.80 -20.73 10.13
N ILE A 650 -20.68 -19.72 10.14
CA ILE A 650 -20.32 -18.32 10.40
C ILE A 650 -20.15 -18.12 11.89
N ILE A 651 -18.94 -17.73 12.31
CA ILE A 651 -18.59 -17.42 13.71
C ILE A 651 -18.79 -15.94 14.01
N SER A 652 -18.40 -15.07 13.08
CA SER A 652 -18.50 -13.61 13.23
C SER A 652 -18.94 -12.99 11.91
N ASN A 653 -19.75 -11.94 12.01
CA ASN A 653 -20.17 -11.09 10.90
C ASN A 653 -20.22 -9.63 11.40
N GLU A 654 -19.17 -8.88 11.11
CA GLU A 654 -18.97 -7.51 11.60
C GLU A 654 -18.91 -6.53 10.45
N THR A 655 -19.56 -5.37 10.61
CA THR A 655 -19.41 -4.25 9.67
C THR A 655 -18.07 -3.57 9.89
N ILE A 656 -17.21 -3.59 8.88
CA ILE A 656 -15.87 -2.99 8.92
C ILE A 656 -15.80 -1.61 8.27
N ALA A 657 -16.71 -1.26 7.37
CA ALA A 657 -16.79 0.07 6.78
C ALA A 657 -18.19 0.40 6.28
N ASP A 658 -18.53 1.68 6.33
CA ASP A 658 -19.78 2.26 5.85
C ASP A 658 -19.55 3.60 5.13
N ARG A 659 -20.60 4.41 4.92
CA ARG A 659 -20.49 5.70 4.23
C ARG A 659 -19.53 6.70 4.88
N ASN A 660 -19.24 6.54 6.18
CA ASN A 660 -18.34 7.42 6.93
C ASN A 660 -16.87 6.96 6.87
N GLY A 661 -16.59 5.83 6.21
CA GLY A 661 -15.27 5.23 6.11
C GLY A 661 -15.16 3.94 6.91
N ILE A 662 -13.94 3.62 7.33
CA ILE A 662 -13.62 2.38 8.05
C ILE A 662 -13.93 2.51 9.55
N ASN A 663 -14.55 1.47 10.12
CA ASN A 663 -15.04 1.44 11.50
C ASN A 663 -13.97 0.94 12.50
N GLU A 664 -14.15 1.31 13.77
CA GLU A 664 -13.27 0.93 14.89
C GLU A 664 -13.23 -0.57 15.21
N ASN A 665 -14.15 -1.36 14.64
CA ASN A 665 -14.12 -2.83 14.70
C ASN A 665 -12.88 -3.45 14.00
N SER A 666 -12.20 -2.66 13.18
CA SER A 666 -10.92 -3.00 12.58
C SER A 666 -9.78 -2.23 13.26
N ILE A 667 -8.60 -2.85 13.35
CA ILE A 667 -7.40 -2.15 13.85
C ILE A 667 -7.15 -0.88 13.05
N LEU A 668 -7.25 -0.93 11.72
CA LEU A 668 -7.00 0.24 10.89
C LEU A 668 -7.96 1.39 11.23
N GLY A 669 -9.26 1.13 11.34
CA GLY A 669 -10.23 2.15 11.73
C GLY A 669 -10.01 2.67 13.15
N LYS A 670 -9.65 1.78 14.09
CA LYS A 670 -9.30 2.16 15.46
C LYS A 670 -8.08 3.09 15.50
N LEU A 671 -7.01 2.74 14.78
CA LEU A 671 -5.79 3.55 14.69
C LEU A 671 -6.05 4.90 13.98
N ILE A 672 -6.89 4.95 12.94
CA ILE A 672 -7.27 6.22 12.30
C ILE A 672 -7.96 7.13 13.33
N MET A 673 -8.95 6.62 14.05
CA MET A 673 -9.72 7.41 15.03
C MET A 673 -8.88 7.83 16.23
N MET A 674 -7.97 6.97 16.72
CA MET A 674 -7.01 7.33 17.76
C MET A 674 -6.08 8.49 17.35
N GLY A 675 -5.66 8.51 16.08
CA GLY A 675 -4.76 9.55 15.56
C GLY A 675 -5.44 10.90 15.37
N ILE A 676 -6.69 10.87 14.89
CA ILE A 676 -7.51 12.07 14.63
C ILE A 676 -8.12 12.62 15.92
N ASN A 677 -8.67 11.74 16.78
CA ASN A 677 -9.35 12.11 18.02
C ASN A 677 -8.95 11.20 19.20
N PRO A 678 -7.76 11.42 19.79
CA PRO A 678 -7.19 10.55 20.83
C PRO A 678 -8.00 10.51 22.14
N LEU A 679 -8.97 11.40 22.34
CA LEU A 679 -9.81 11.46 23.54
C LEU A 679 -11.02 10.52 23.47
N GLN A 680 -11.43 10.06 22.28
CA GLN A 680 -12.62 9.22 22.11
C GLN A 680 -12.33 7.72 22.09
N VAL A 681 -11.17 7.33 21.55
CA VAL A 681 -10.83 5.93 21.33
C VAL A 681 -9.48 5.64 21.97
N SER A 682 -9.40 4.58 22.77
CA SER A 682 -8.16 4.10 23.38
C SER A 682 -7.94 2.62 23.08
N SER A 683 -6.68 2.19 23.19
CA SER A 683 -6.26 0.80 23.05
C SER A 683 -5.29 0.46 24.16
N ASP A 684 -5.41 -0.75 24.72
CA ASP A 684 -4.44 -1.29 25.67
C ASP A 684 -3.14 -1.75 24.96
N TYR A 685 -3.19 -1.95 23.64
CA TYR A 685 -2.10 -2.48 22.83
C TYR A 685 -1.38 -1.42 22.00
N PHE A 686 -2.06 -0.33 21.61
CA PHE A 686 -1.47 0.69 20.75
C PHE A 686 -1.36 2.02 21.46
N LYS A 687 -0.19 2.65 21.35
CA LYS A 687 0.07 4.00 21.87
C LYS A 687 0.58 4.89 20.75
N LEU A 688 -0.04 6.06 20.55
CA LEU A 688 0.44 7.02 19.56
C LEU A 688 1.82 7.54 19.98
N ALA A 689 2.85 7.23 19.20
CA ALA A 689 4.23 7.63 19.44
C ALA A 689 4.57 8.94 18.71
N TYR A 690 4.04 9.11 17.49
CA TYR A 690 4.25 10.30 16.67
C TYR A 690 3.07 10.60 15.75
N ALA A 691 2.83 11.89 15.52
CA ALA A 691 1.89 12.39 14.50
C ALA A 691 2.55 13.55 13.76
N SER A 692 2.58 13.46 12.42
CA SER A 692 3.18 14.49 11.58
C SER A 692 2.50 15.86 11.73
N GLN A 693 3.23 16.94 11.42
CA GLN A 693 2.72 18.31 11.47
C GLN A 693 2.97 19.04 10.14
N PRO A 694 2.12 19.99 9.74
CA PRO A 694 0.94 20.49 10.45
C PRO A 694 -0.35 19.68 10.21
N ASN A 695 -0.39 18.80 9.19
CA ASN A 695 -1.66 18.19 8.76
C ASN A 695 -2.07 16.96 9.56
N ARG A 696 -1.14 16.31 10.28
CA ARG A 696 -1.36 15.03 10.94
C ARG A 696 -1.84 13.96 9.97
N PHE A 697 -1.13 13.79 8.86
CA PHE A 697 -1.43 12.74 7.88
C PHE A 697 -0.70 11.42 8.14
N VAL A 698 0.46 11.43 8.79
CA VAL A 698 1.19 10.21 9.12
C VAL A 698 1.19 10.01 10.62
N PHE A 699 0.73 8.84 11.05
CA PHE A 699 0.70 8.43 12.45
C PHE A 699 1.58 7.21 12.65
N ILE A 700 2.37 7.24 13.73
CA ILE A 700 3.21 6.11 14.14
C ILE A 700 2.78 5.70 15.54
N TYR A 701 2.42 4.43 15.67
CA TYR A 701 1.99 3.80 16.90
C TYR A 701 3.06 2.84 17.40
N GLU A 702 3.32 2.86 18.69
CA GLU A 702 4.03 1.81 19.41
C GLU A 702 3.07 0.64 19.67
N ALA A 703 3.48 -0.57 19.30
CA ALA A 703 2.75 -1.81 19.54
C ALA A 703 3.25 -2.46 20.82
N ASN A 704 2.42 -2.41 21.85
CA ASN A 704 2.66 -3.01 23.15
C ASN A 704 1.92 -4.34 23.27
N TYR A 705 2.57 -5.32 23.88
CA TYR A 705 1.99 -6.64 24.13
C TYR A 705 1.89 -6.89 25.64
N PRO A 706 1.03 -6.14 26.36
CA PRO A 706 0.86 -6.31 27.79
C PRO A 706 0.44 -7.73 28.13
N GLU A 707 0.84 -8.21 29.29
CA GLU A 707 0.49 -9.54 29.75
C GLU A 707 -0.96 -9.61 30.22
N LEU A 708 -1.63 -10.72 29.90
CA LEU A 708 -2.97 -11.01 30.39
C LEU A 708 -2.90 -11.29 31.88
N SER A 709 -3.79 -10.64 32.63
CA SER A 709 -3.93 -10.83 34.06
C SER A 709 -5.26 -11.47 34.40
N GLU A 710 -5.22 -12.47 35.25
CA GLU A 710 -6.38 -13.20 35.74
C GLU A 710 -6.66 -12.76 37.18
N LEU A 711 -7.93 -12.46 37.45
CA LEU A 711 -8.38 -12.03 38.76
C LEU A 711 -9.50 -12.97 39.21
N THR A 712 -9.38 -13.50 40.42
CA THR A 712 -10.36 -14.43 41.01
C THR A 712 -10.96 -13.83 42.27
N LEU A 713 -12.21 -14.16 42.59
CA LEU A 713 -12.88 -13.76 43.82
C LEU A 713 -13.57 -14.95 44.49
N SER A 714 -13.56 -15.00 45.80
CA SER A 714 -14.25 -15.99 46.62
C SER A 714 -14.77 -15.35 47.90
N LEU A 715 -15.88 -15.89 48.41
CA LEU A 715 -16.53 -15.45 49.63
C LEU A 715 -16.29 -16.49 50.72
N SER A 716 -16.04 -16.03 51.95
CA SER A 716 -16.04 -16.91 53.12
C SER A 716 -17.43 -17.49 53.44
N LYS A 717 -18.50 -16.74 53.15
CA LYS A 717 -19.90 -17.14 53.27
C LYS A 717 -20.72 -16.48 52.16
N SER A 718 -21.68 -17.19 51.57
CA SER A 718 -22.63 -16.65 50.58
C SER A 718 -23.94 -16.15 51.21
N GLU A 719 -24.21 -16.54 52.46
CA GLU A 719 -25.36 -16.09 53.24
C GLU A 719 -24.89 -15.72 54.65
N ILE A 720 -25.29 -14.53 55.11
CA ILE A 720 -24.94 -14.02 56.43
C ILE A 720 -26.15 -13.34 57.09
N ILE A 721 -26.07 -13.12 58.39
CA ILE A 721 -27.07 -12.36 59.15
C ILE A 721 -26.59 -10.91 59.28
N TYR A 722 -27.52 -9.95 59.30
CA TYR A 722 -27.22 -8.55 59.49
C TYR A 722 -26.30 -8.31 60.70
N GLY A 723 -25.15 -7.67 60.46
CA GLY A 723 -24.10 -7.43 61.48
C GLY A 723 -22.93 -8.44 61.46
N GLU A 724 -23.01 -9.53 60.69
CA GLU A 724 -21.87 -10.42 60.47
C GLU A 724 -20.88 -9.87 59.43
N THR A 725 -19.59 -10.14 59.63
CA THR A 725 -18.51 -9.81 58.68
C THR A 725 -18.35 -10.93 57.66
N VAL A 726 -18.25 -10.58 56.38
CA VAL A 726 -17.83 -11.48 55.30
C VAL A 726 -16.43 -11.13 54.82
N ASN A 727 -15.57 -12.14 54.74
CA ASN A 727 -14.24 -12.00 54.14
C ASN A 727 -14.35 -12.27 52.63
N LEU A 728 -13.91 -11.30 51.84
CA LEU A 728 -13.77 -11.34 50.40
C LEU A 728 -12.30 -11.59 50.09
N TYR A 729 -11.96 -12.68 49.40
CA TYR A 729 -10.57 -13.01 49.10
C TYR A 729 -10.41 -13.53 47.68
N GLY A 730 -9.20 -13.43 47.15
CA GLY A 730 -8.93 -13.79 45.77
C GLY A 730 -7.46 -13.70 45.44
N LYS A 731 -7.13 -13.96 44.17
CA LYS A 731 -5.77 -13.91 43.65
C LYS A 731 -5.72 -13.17 42.32
N LEU A 732 -4.70 -12.32 42.18
CA LEU A 732 -4.32 -11.66 40.93
C LEU A 732 -3.04 -12.32 40.40
N THR A 733 -3.11 -12.87 39.18
CA THR A 733 -1.99 -13.59 38.56
C THR A 733 -1.76 -13.15 37.11
N SER A 734 -0.52 -13.21 36.63
CA SER A 734 -0.15 -13.15 35.21
C SER A 734 0.65 -14.39 34.85
N LYS A 735 0.27 -15.12 33.80
CA LYS A 735 0.91 -16.40 33.40
C LYS A 735 1.11 -17.42 34.53
N GLY A 736 0.20 -17.43 35.52
CA GLY A 736 0.27 -18.31 36.69
C GLY A 736 1.12 -17.78 37.87
N GLU A 737 1.87 -16.69 37.70
CA GLU A 737 2.63 -16.03 38.78
C GLU A 737 1.79 -14.95 39.48
N GLY A 738 1.94 -14.84 40.80
CA GLY A 738 1.20 -13.87 41.61
C GLY A 738 1.77 -12.45 41.49
N LEU A 739 0.90 -11.47 41.22
CA LEU A 739 1.32 -10.07 41.11
C LEU A 739 1.28 -9.39 42.49
N SER A 740 2.45 -9.06 43.05
CA SER A 740 2.59 -8.44 44.37
C SER A 740 2.43 -6.92 44.37
N ASN A 741 1.97 -6.35 45.48
CA ASN A 741 1.83 -4.91 45.71
C ASN A 741 0.94 -4.19 44.67
N LYS A 742 -0.14 -4.83 44.24
CA LYS A 742 -1.13 -4.27 43.31
C LYS A 742 -2.43 -3.98 44.05
N LEU A 743 -3.08 -2.86 43.71
CA LEU A 743 -4.32 -2.40 44.32
C LEU A 743 -5.54 -3.01 43.60
N VAL A 744 -6.23 -3.94 44.24
CA VAL A 744 -7.46 -4.56 43.73
C VAL A 744 -8.67 -3.87 44.37
N THR A 745 -9.56 -3.33 43.54
CA THR A 745 -10.82 -2.72 43.99
C THR A 745 -11.90 -3.79 44.08
N LEU A 746 -12.65 -3.83 45.17
CA LEU A 746 -13.85 -4.66 45.31
C LEU A 746 -15.10 -3.79 45.12
N GLU A 747 -16.06 -4.30 44.36
CA GLU A 747 -17.28 -3.58 43.99
C GLU A 747 -18.51 -4.46 44.24
N TYR A 748 -19.64 -3.85 44.58
CA TYR A 748 -20.94 -4.52 44.67
C TYR A 748 -21.99 -3.85 43.77
N SER A 749 -23.03 -4.60 43.44
CA SER A 749 -24.20 -4.14 42.71
C SER A 749 -25.48 -4.65 43.37
N LYS A 750 -26.50 -3.79 43.46
CA LYS A 750 -27.84 -4.12 43.98
C LYS A 750 -28.88 -4.33 42.88
N ASP A 751 -28.55 -3.95 41.65
CA ASP A 751 -29.44 -3.94 40.48
C ASP A 751 -29.08 -5.03 39.45
N GLY A 752 -28.41 -6.10 39.89
CA GLY A 752 -28.06 -7.23 39.03
C GLY A 752 -26.89 -6.97 38.09
N GLY A 753 -26.04 -5.97 38.38
CA GLY A 753 -24.80 -5.68 37.67
C GLY A 753 -24.86 -4.49 36.72
N VAL A 754 -25.93 -3.68 36.75
CA VAL A 754 -26.08 -2.49 35.91
C VAL A 754 -25.24 -1.34 36.47
N THR A 755 -25.29 -1.12 37.78
CA THR A 755 -24.45 -0.15 38.49
C THR A 755 -23.59 -0.83 39.54
N TRP A 756 -22.35 -0.35 39.70
CA TRP A 756 -21.36 -0.91 40.62
C TRP A 756 -20.85 0.18 41.56
N GLU A 757 -20.96 -0.08 42.86
CA GLU A 757 -20.45 0.78 43.93
C GLU A 757 -19.20 0.16 44.57
N GLU A 758 -18.24 1.00 44.96
CA GLU A 758 -16.99 0.55 45.55
C GLU A 758 -17.19 0.12 47.01
N ILE A 759 -16.78 -1.11 47.33
CA ILE A 759 -16.68 -1.61 48.71
C ILE A 759 -15.40 -1.04 49.35
N GLY A 760 -14.29 -1.14 48.63
CA GLY A 760 -12.97 -0.67 49.06
C GLY A 760 -11.83 -1.29 48.23
N VAL A 761 -10.59 -1.01 48.63
CA VAL A 761 -9.38 -1.47 47.93
C VAL A 761 -8.54 -2.36 48.84
N SER A 762 -7.96 -3.43 48.28
CA SER A 762 -7.04 -4.33 48.96
C SER A 762 -5.72 -4.46 48.19
N LEU A 763 -4.59 -4.55 48.90
CA LEU A 763 -3.27 -4.72 48.31
C LEU A 763 -2.94 -6.22 48.20
N THR A 764 -2.41 -6.64 47.06
CA THR A 764 -1.98 -8.02 46.87
C THR A 764 -0.67 -8.34 47.61
N THR A 765 -0.64 -9.50 48.26
CA THR A 765 0.54 -10.13 48.88
C THR A 765 1.58 -10.56 47.85
N ILE A 766 2.74 -11.06 48.31
CA ILE A 766 3.83 -11.55 47.44
C ILE A 766 3.38 -12.66 46.47
N ASN A 767 2.36 -13.44 46.85
CA ASN A 767 1.78 -14.50 46.02
C ASN A 767 0.58 -14.03 45.20
N GLY A 768 0.32 -12.71 45.13
CA GLY A 768 -0.82 -12.14 44.41
C GLY A 768 -2.17 -12.28 45.09
N SER A 769 -2.24 -12.87 46.30
CA SER A 769 -3.49 -13.01 47.05
C SER A 769 -3.90 -11.71 47.73
N TYR A 770 -5.19 -11.42 47.80
CA TYR A 770 -5.74 -10.26 48.51
C TYR A 770 -6.93 -10.68 49.37
N VAL A 771 -7.18 -9.93 50.45
CA VAL A 771 -8.30 -10.16 51.39
C VAL A 771 -8.89 -8.81 51.78
N TYR A 772 -10.21 -8.74 51.88
CA TYR A 772 -10.95 -7.57 52.35
C TYR A 772 -12.12 -8.01 53.22
N ASN A 773 -12.26 -7.40 54.40
CA ASN A 773 -13.33 -7.73 55.33
C ASN A 773 -14.45 -6.70 55.16
N TRP A 774 -15.66 -7.16 54.89
CA TRP A 774 -16.81 -6.30 54.63
C TRP A 774 -17.97 -6.62 55.58
N VAL A 775 -18.62 -5.57 56.10
CA VAL A 775 -19.85 -5.66 56.90
C VAL A 775 -20.97 -4.99 56.11
N PRO A 776 -21.71 -5.75 55.29
CA PRO A 776 -22.78 -5.20 54.46
C PRO A 776 -24.07 -4.93 55.24
N GLY A 777 -24.90 -4.04 54.69
CA GLY A 777 -26.29 -3.87 55.14
C GLY A 777 -27.18 -5.05 54.75
N SER A 778 -28.45 -5.05 55.19
CA SER A 778 -29.43 -6.08 54.80
C SER A 778 -29.77 -6.00 53.32
N GLY A 779 -29.82 -7.12 52.61
CA GLY A 779 -30.15 -7.17 51.18
C GLY A 779 -29.42 -8.26 50.43
N VAL A 780 -29.63 -8.27 49.10
CA VAL A 780 -28.92 -9.16 48.17
C VAL A 780 -27.94 -8.32 47.36
N TYR A 781 -26.70 -8.79 47.28
CA TYR A 781 -25.60 -8.10 46.61
C TYR A 781 -24.95 -9.01 45.58
N LEU A 782 -24.62 -8.46 44.40
CA LEU A 782 -23.73 -9.07 43.43
C LEU A 782 -22.34 -8.44 43.58
N ILE A 783 -21.30 -9.23 43.80
CA ILE A 783 -19.96 -8.76 44.15
C ILE A 783 -18.96 -9.17 43.09
N ARG A 784 -18.00 -8.29 42.77
CA ARG A 784 -16.84 -8.61 41.94
C ARG A 784 -15.59 -7.89 42.45
N SER A 785 -14.43 -8.32 41.97
CA SER A 785 -13.19 -7.58 42.08
C SER A 785 -12.74 -7.08 40.71
N ARG A 786 -12.08 -5.94 40.72
CA ARG A 786 -11.56 -5.23 39.55
C ARG A 786 -10.13 -4.81 39.80
N TRP A 787 -9.28 -5.05 38.83
CA TRP A 787 -7.94 -4.49 38.81
C TRP A 787 -7.74 -3.72 37.51
N ASN A 788 -7.30 -2.47 37.60
CA ASN A 788 -7.21 -1.56 36.45
C ASN A 788 -6.05 -1.88 35.48
N GLY A 789 -5.21 -2.87 35.79
CA GLY A 789 -4.00 -3.16 35.01
C GLY A 789 -2.88 -2.15 35.26
N GLU A 790 -1.81 -2.26 34.50
CA GLU A 790 -0.67 -1.33 34.48
C GLU A 790 -0.34 -1.04 33.02
N ALA A 791 -0.48 0.22 32.60
CA ALA A 791 -0.38 0.61 31.19
C ALA A 791 0.92 0.10 30.54
N GLY A 792 0.79 -0.58 29.39
CA GLY A 792 1.92 -1.17 28.66
C GLY A 792 2.48 -2.47 29.24
N LYS A 793 2.06 -2.89 30.45
CA LYS A 793 2.59 -4.07 31.13
C LYS A 793 1.55 -5.14 31.42
N TYR A 794 0.37 -4.76 31.90
CA TYR A 794 -0.72 -5.67 32.25
C TYR A 794 -2.09 -5.10 31.89
N ILE A 795 -2.97 -5.95 31.34
CA ILE A 795 -4.32 -5.55 30.95
C ILE A 795 -5.24 -5.53 32.19
N LYS A 796 -6.28 -4.68 32.14
CA LYS A 796 -7.35 -4.63 33.14
C LYS A 796 -8.03 -6.01 33.29
N ALA A 797 -8.28 -6.41 34.52
CA ALA A 797 -8.89 -7.70 34.85
C ALA A 797 -10.12 -7.53 35.74
N PHE A 798 -11.13 -8.37 35.52
CA PHE A 798 -12.29 -8.53 36.38
C PHE A 798 -12.39 -9.99 36.82
N SER A 799 -12.86 -10.22 38.05
CA SER A 799 -13.22 -11.56 38.49
C SER A 799 -14.65 -11.93 38.11
N GLN A 800 -14.96 -13.22 38.30
CA GLN A 800 -16.33 -13.72 38.32
C GLN A 800 -17.20 -12.94 39.33
N THR A 801 -18.48 -12.82 39.02
CA THR A 801 -19.47 -12.22 39.91
C THR A 801 -20.03 -13.27 40.87
N LEU A 802 -20.20 -12.91 42.15
CA LEU A 802 -20.71 -13.79 43.21
C LEU A 802 -21.89 -13.14 43.95
N PHE A 803 -22.85 -13.93 44.38
CA PHE A 803 -24.00 -13.46 45.18
C PHE A 803 -23.74 -13.54 46.68
N LEU A 804 -24.19 -12.52 47.42
CA LEU A 804 -24.23 -12.50 48.88
C LEU A 804 -25.63 -12.08 49.36
N THR A 805 -26.23 -12.88 50.24
CA THR A 805 -27.53 -12.60 50.85
C THR A 805 -27.36 -12.28 52.34
N VAL A 806 -27.91 -11.15 52.78
CA VAL A 806 -27.87 -10.68 54.18
C VAL A 806 -29.27 -10.66 54.76
N SER A 807 -29.57 -11.62 55.64
CA SER A 807 -30.88 -11.82 56.28
C SER A 807 -31.02 -11.03 57.60
N ASN A 808 -32.25 -10.61 57.96
CA ASN A 808 -32.55 -9.97 59.24
C ASN A 808 -32.80 -11.03 60.33
N ALA A 809 -32.23 -10.86 61.53
CA ALA A 809 -32.42 -11.78 62.66
C ALA A 809 -33.85 -11.73 63.23
N SER A 810 -34.47 -12.87 63.52
CA SER A 810 -35.79 -12.97 64.16
C SER A 810 -35.70 -12.88 65.70
N LEU A 811 -36.28 -11.85 66.31
CA LEU A 811 -36.38 -11.65 67.77
C LEU A 811 -37.86 -11.83 68.23
N SER A 812 -38.12 -12.39 69.42
CA SER A 812 -39.50 -12.57 69.97
C SER A 812 -39.62 -12.08 71.44
N LEU A 813 -40.81 -11.60 71.83
CA LEU A 813 -41.14 -11.10 73.18
C LEU A 813 -41.85 -12.17 74.00
N ASN A 814 -41.51 -12.32 75.29
CA ASN A 814 -42.18 -13.25 76.20
C ASN A 814 -43.02 -12.50 77.24
N LEU A 815 -44.32 -12.85 77.35
CA LEU A 815 -45.30 -12.25 78.25
C LEU A 815 -45.80 -13.29 79.26
N SER A 816 -45.80 -12.95 80.55
CA SER A 816 -46.28 -13.80 81.64
C SER A 816 -47.28 -13.06 82.55
N LEU A 817 -48.26 -13.81 83.07
CA LEU A 817 -49.34 -13.32 83.93
C LEU A 817 -49.39 -14.16 85.22
N THR A 818 -49.35 -13.51 86.38
CA THR A 818 -49.35 -14.20 87.68
C THR A 818 -50.27 -13.50 88.69
N PRO A 819 -51.38 -14.13 89.15
CA PRO A 819 -51.95 -15.41 88.71
C PRO A 819 -52.74 -15.30 87.39
N SER A 820 -52.91 -16.42 86.66
CA SER A 820 -53.69 -16.48 85.40
C SER A 820 -55.22 -16.57 85.61
N SER A 821 -55.67 -16.66 86.87
CA SER A 821 -57.07 -16.52 87.27
C SER A 821 -57.19 -15.85 88.63
N LEU A 822 -58.14 -14.93 88.81
CA LEU A 822 -58.34 -14.17 90.04
C LEU A 822 -59.82 -13.83 90.29
N ASN A 823 -60.18 -13.49 91.53
CA ASN A 823 -61.53 -13.03 91.88
C ASN A 823 -61.67 -11.51 91.67
N LEU A 824 -62.87 -11.03 91.36
CA LEU A 824 -63.15 -9.61 91.18
C LEU A 824 -62.71 -8.81 92.43
N GLY A 825 -61.75 -7.90 92.25
CA GLY A 825 -61.16 -7.15 93.36
C GLY A 825 -59.66 -7.43 93.60
N GLU A 826 -59.15 -8.54 93.09
CA GLU A 826 -57.72 -8.92 93.15
C GLU A 826 -56.92 -8.35 91.98
N SER A 827 -55.59 -8.26 92.14
CA SER A 827 -54.69 -7.71 91.12
C SER A 827 -53.82 -8.79 90.48
N VAL A 828 -53.62 -8.72 89.16
CA VAL A 828 -52.67 -9.55 88.40
C VAL A 828 -51.34 -8.84 88.23
N LYS A 829 -50.22 -9.56 88.36
CA LYS A 829 -48.90 -9.09 87.93
C LYS A 829 -48.66 -9.48 86.48
N ILE A 830 -48.28 -8.51 85.67
CA ILE A 830 -47.93 -8.68 84.26
C ILE A 830 -46.44 -8.42 84.10
N GLU A 831 -45.71 -9.40 83.58
CA GLU A 831 -44.27 -9.32 83.37
C GLU A 831 -43.92 -9.64 81.92
N VAL A 832 -43.22 -8.71 81.26
CA VAL A 832 -42.74 -8.83 79.88
C VAL A 832 -41.22 -8.88 79.90
N SER A 833 -40.64 -9.94 79.35
CA SER A 833 -39.19 -10.05 79.16
C SER A 833 -38.84 -9.95 77.68
N SER A 834 -37.84 -9.13 77.35
CA SER A 834 -37.34 -8.92 75.99
C SER A 834 -35.84 -9.23 75.93
N PRO A 835 -35.32 -9.83 74.84
CA PRO A 835 -33.89 -9.94 74.62
C PRO A 835 -33.19 -8.60 74.33
N ILE A 836 -33.94 -7.48 74.26
CA ILE A 836 -33.47 -6.14 73.90
C ILE A 836 -33.61 -5.18 75.09
N GLN A 837 -32.56 -4.41 75.39
CA GLN A 837 -32.43 -3.61 76.61
C GLN A 837 -33.24 -2.30 76.65
N GLU A 838 -33.60 -1.72 75.50
CA GLU A 838 -34.16 -0.36 75.48
C GLU A 838 -35.35 -0.24 74.52
N GLY A 839 -36.47 0.30 75.00
CA GLY A 839 -37.62 0.66 74.16
C GLY A 839 -38.93 0.72 74.94
N ASN A 840 -39.98 1.19 74.26
CA ASN A 840 -41.29 1.41 74.87
C ASN A 840 -42.16 0.15 74.76
N ILE A 841 -42.65 -0.33 75.91
CA ILE A 841 -43.66 -1.38 75.98
C ILE A 841 -45.04 -0.75 76.15
N VAL A 842 -45.99 -1.25 75.36
CA VAL A 842 -47.42 -1.02 75.52
C VAL A 842 -48.09 -2.36 75.78
N ILE A 843 -48.73 -2.49 76.94
CA ILE A 843 -49.57 -3.65 77.26
C ILE A 843 -50.99 -3.31 76.85
N GLN A 844 -51.63 -4.21 76.11
CA GLN A 844 -53.02 -4.09 75.70
C GLN A 844 -53.85 -5.25 76.23
N TYR A 845 -55.12 -4.99 76.51
CA TYR A 845 -56.11 -6.01 76.80
C TYR A 845 -57.27 -5.96 75.82
N SER A 846 -57.97 -7.08 75.66
CA SER A 846 -59.18 -7.22 74.87
C SER A 846 -60.15 -8.19 75.56
N LEU A 847 -61.46 -7.93 75.44
CA LEU A 847 -62.51 -8.82 75.95
C LEU A 847 -63.04 -9.78 74.87
N ASP A 848 -62.84 -9.45 73.60
CA ASP A 848 -63.34 -10.17 72.43
C ASP A 848 -62.22 -10.70 71.52
N ASN A 849 -60.95 -10.45 71.89
CA ASN A 849 -59.74 -10.75 71.11
C ASN A 849 -59.66 -10.00 69.76
N VAL A 850 -60.50 -8.99 69.55
CA VAL A 850 -60.59 -8.20 68.30
C VAL A 850 -60.31 -6.72 68.59
N ASN A 851 -61.00 -6.14 69.58
CA ASN A 851 -60.85 -4.76 69.99
C ASN A 851 -59.86 -4.66 71.16
N TRP A 852 -58.73 -3.99 70.94
CA TRP A 852 -57.62 -3.91 71.88
C TRP A 852 -57.53 -2.51 72.52
N PHE A 853 -57.47 -2.47 73.84
CA PHE A 853 -57.36 -1.26 74.65
C PHE A 853 -56.01 -1.20 75.36
N ASN A 854 -55.40 -0.02 75.41
CA ASN A 854 -54.14 0.18 76.12
C ASN A 854 -54.36 0.09 77.63
N LEU A 855 -53.70 -0.88 78.26
CA LEU A 855 -53.70 -1.09 79.71
C LEU A 855 -52.69 -0.18 80.39
N THR A 856 -51.44 -0.20 79.91
CA THR A 856 -50.37 0.66 80.41
C THR A 856 -49.28 0.81 79.37
N LYS A 857 -48.44 1.83 79.55
CA LYS A 857 -47.23 2.06 78.79
C LYS A 857 -46.06 2.25 79.76
N GLY A 858 -44.90 1.75 79.40
CA GLY A 858 -43.69 1.97 80.18
C GLY A 858 -42.44 1.59 79.41
N GLU A 859 -41.30 1.89 80.02
CA GLU A 859 -39.99 1.58 79.46
C GLU A 859 -39.46 0.27 80.04
N LEU A 860 -38.81 -0.50 79.19
CA LEU A 860 -38.01 -1.67 79.59
C LEU A 860 -36.83 -1.20 80.45
N LYS A 861 -36.66 -1.78 81.64
CA LYS A 861 -35.46 -1.61 82.47
C LYS A 861 -34.85 -2.98 82.73
N GLU A 862 -33.56 -3.15 82.41
CA GLU A 862 -32.85 -4.43 82.57
C GLU A 862 -33.57 -5.63 81.93
N ASN A 863 -34.01 -5.48 80.67
CA ASN A 863 -34.69 -6.54 79.88
C ASN A 863 -36.05 -7.01 80.42
N ILE A 864 -36.61 -6.36 81.45
CA ILE A 864 -37.91 -6.72 82.02
C ILE A 864 -38.79 -5.48 82.23
N PHE A 865 -40.10 -5.61 81.96
CA PHE A 865 -41.11 -4.65 82.39
C PHE A 865 -42.15 -5.35 83.25
N LYS A 866 -42.42 -4.81 84.45
CA LYS A 866 -43.40 -5.34 85.40
C LYS A 866 -44.45 -4.30 85.71
N THR A 867 -45.70 -4.70 85.67
CA THR A 867 -46.82 -3.87 86.12
C THR A 867 -47.83 -4.72 86.89
N THR A 868 -48.72 -4.08 87.63
CA THR A 868 -49.83 -4.73 88.33
C THR A 868 -51.12 -4.08 87.89
N TRP A 869 -52.12 -4.90 87.56
CA TRP A 869 -53.41 -4.42 87.08
C TRP A 869 -54.56 -5.08 87.82
N LYS A 870 -55.62 -4.32 88.09
CA LYS A 870 -56.83 -4.79 88.76
C LYS A 870 -58.00 -4.69 87.76
N PRO A 871 -58.55 -5.82 87.30
CA PRO A 871 -59.69 -5.81 86.37
C PRO A 871 -60.97 -5.34 87.04
N ASP A 872 -61.74 -4.49 86.35
CA ASP A 872 -62.94 -3.84 86.91
C ASP A 872 -64.23 -4.63 86.69
N LYS A 873 -64.21 -5.69 85.86
CA LYS A 873 -65.38 -6.53 85.54
C LYS A 873 -65.01 -8.02 85.51
N PRO A 874 -65.93 -8.93 85.86
CA PRO A 874 -65.73 -10.36 85.65
C PRO A 874 -65.78 -10.70 84.15
N GLY A 875 -64.94 -11.63 83.71
CA GLY A 875 -64.80 -11.98 82.29
C GLY A 875 -63.43 -12.58 81.94
N THR A 876 -63.28 -12.97 80.67
CA THR A 876 -62.01 -13.46 80.11
C THR A 876 -61.32 -12.33 79.37
N TYR A 877 -60.10 -11.99 79.79
CA TYR A 877 -59.28 -10.93 79.20
C TYR A 877 -58.13 -11.54 78.41
N TYR A 878 -57.97 -11.12 77.16
CA TYR A 878 -56.81 -11.41 76.31
C TYR A 878 -55.81 -10.28 76.45
N ILE A 879 -54.55 -10.59 76.78
CA ILE A 879 -53.51 -9.60 77.04
C ILE A 879 -52.34 -9.85 76.09
N LYS A 880 -51.82 -8.80 75.47
CA LYS A 880 -50.59 -8.85 74.65
C LYS A 880 -49.68 -7.67 74.97
N ALA A 881 -48.39 -7.84 74.76
CA ALA A 881 -47.41 -6.76 74.85
C ALA A 881 -46.88 -6.39 73.46
N LEU A 882 -46.78 -5.10 73.21
CA LEU A 882 -46.16 -4.51 72.03
C LEU A 882 -44.90 -3.79 72.48
N TRP A 883 -43.78 -4.02 71.81
CA TRP A 883 -42.56 -3.26 71.98
C TRP A 883 -42.28 -2.46 70.71
N PHE A 884 -41.86 -1.21 70.88
CA PHE A 884 -41.49 -0.32 69.79
C PHE A 884 -40.05 0.18 69.98
N SER A 885 -39.24 0.03 68.94
CA SER A 885 -37.92 0.67 68.86
C SER A 885 -38.06 2.14 68.45
N SER A 886 -37.07 2.96 68.82
CA SER A 886 -36.92 4.34 68.31
C SER A 886 -36.72 4.41 66.78
N THR A 887 -36.37 3.29 66.15
CA THR A 887 -36.11 3.14 64.72
C THR A 887 -37.29 2.53 63.92
N GLY A 888 -38.46 2.33 64.55
CA GLY A 888 -39.69 1.90 63.88
C GLY A 888 -39.91 0.38 63.78
N VAL A 889 -39.06 -0.44 64.41
CA VAL A 889 -39.26 -1.89 64.53
C VAL A 889 -40.24 -2.18 65.65
N SER A 890 -41.26 -3.00 65.40
CA SER A 890 -42.23 -3.41 66.42
C SER A 890 -42.20 -4.91 66.63
N LEU A 891 -42.21 -5.34 67.90
CA LEU A 891 -42.34 -6.74 68.30
C LEU A 891 -43.66 -6.92 69.04
N THR A 892 -44.34 -8.05 68.84
CA THR A 892 -45.57 -8.40 69.55
C THR A 892 -45.37 -9.72 70.28
N SER A 893 -45.78 -9.80 71.55
CA SER A 893 -45.77 -11.06 72.30
C SER A 893 -46.91 -11.99 71.85
N GLU A 894 -46.81 -13.26 72.20
CA GLU A 894 -48.01 -14.12 72.21
C GLU A 894 -49.09 -13.57 73.15
N ILE A 895 -50.35 -13.85 72.82
CA ILE A 895 -51.52 -13.44 73.62
C ILE A 895 -51.65 -14.38 74.82
N LYS A 896 -51.78 -13.81 76.03
CA LYS A 896 -52.06 -14.56 77.27
C LYS A 896 -53.48 -14.27 77.75
N THR A 897 -54.13 -15.27 78.33
CA THR A 897 -55.52 -15.16 78.79
C THR A 897 -55.56 -15.07 80.32
N LEU A 898 -56.33 -14.11 80.83
CA LEU A 898 -56.61 -13.90 82.26
C LEU A 898 -58.10 -14.12 82.51
N THR A 899 -58.45 -14.99 83.46
CA THR A 899 -59.86 -15.25 83.82
C THR A 899 -60.23 -14.58 85.15
N VAL A 900 -61.21 -13.68 85.13
CA VAL A 900 -61.70 -12.96 86.32
C VAL A 900 -63.06 -13.54 86.73
N LYS A 901 -63.12 -14.19 87.90
CA LYS A 901 -64.34 -14.81 88.43
C LYS A 901 -65.16 -13.77 89.22
N SER A 902 -66.48 -13.86 89.12
CA SER A 902 -67.46 -12.98 89.77
C SER A 902 -67.41 -13.03 91.29
#